data_AF-A0A4Z0P4K2-F1
#
_entry.id   AF-A0A4Z0P4K2-F1
#
_cell.length_a   1.000
_cell.length_b   1.000
_cell.length_c   1.000
_cell.angle_alpha   90.00
_cell.angle_beta   90.00
_cell.angle_gamma   90.00
#
_symmetry.space_group_name_H-M   'P 1'
#
loop_
_entity.id
_entity.type
_entity.pdbx_description
1 polymer ?
#
loop_
_entity_poly.entity_id
_entity_poly.type
_entity_poly.pdbx_seq_one_letter_code
_entity_poly.pdbx_strand_id
1 'polypeptide(L)'
;MNSDFLAQESAVQKSMNRNNYMLSARDIFRTLKELRQNKKLSNRRWVWELLQNAKDVRNRFERVSVVVEHMPTHLRFRHNGNPFSIDNLTCLIQQVSSKLSDSSDEEQTGKWGTGFISTHLLATTINVTGIVDCEGRGYRRFSLLLDRSGDTAEALLESIRATSLEVLRLEDNDDAFPPQPEYEERRHETDFDTEFSYELLTPENKEAAVAGIADLILTLPSALLNIPRQKIKLVQVKQLDGTTITFDVEPVQHHGNITGYTITSSADTPGAEPTRRHFYAYETDELRLLAEVTNFTAPALVPPRPDQPVLYRDFPLIGSERFHFPFALNSSEFYPNERRDGIFLNATEDKEIQRNRTLLVAAQAAALDFTRWLIEQNVCNRYVLVNTRVPEVPGDGLDADARKWYEQLQIAWRHELLDLLLVETEAEAGTVVPLRQVRIPRLQANAKQEDNEALWELAVDFLGKDAVPRRDLLPMWSKALGVEEEMESWGETIFLKVEHLLQLVGEKKTLAALPMVIAAGGDEKVGIDWLNALYAYLAKHELMSLLRAFPVVPNQFGDLRLLNEKLFVERPDELIPAPVLDVLHQLDLPWRDELLRRDIELPNYTHQERALRDASTVINTKLKEPQHKTDALESAFLQRDDAQQILVDLLRLTSPNADDTTLRSQLFQFVQDLLHVEGGPKTVESLQYFDFYKATQLLTMLLNETIEKAGTLVGLAAELRMESPDAARHWLGRYLKFLEGSRFKSLLEYGNIVPNQELEGRLCAYEDLYRAGTRELPLDDELLDILKELDGTQDWRPKLLAKGIDLEIKPYTFADLGSIVASIADELLRADEYKQHTKALLNLIGWCRASTQNTILAGEYLGKFSERLTTHWFTLTVANSGNSKQAMRLFEKPEQIDDLVAIADSGKVAKLRKLVNSSDDVLDRALRFVSQLELEVDNFRFLQSIGAEMERAFKEALLEAGVTVVIEPGSGTTATVAQIDYHGIGSYDFAVRNLATNKAFYLELKSFKKDNPQHIRLAQSQAKRAAKDEEPFALCVVGRDRRAEDVTAEHVRQELTYVKDLQATMEPIAKEIEHFEQLYSQTDAPVWFDVSSLHQSKVFVTHEFIDDRRNSFEELIRDIKAAIL
;
A
#
# COMPACT_ATOMS: atom_id res chain seq x y z
N MET A 1 38.17 33.60 98.51
CA MET A 1 38.24 32.60 99.60
C MET A 1 37.02 31.72 99.39
N ASN A 2 37.08 30.46 98.94
CA ASN A 2 38.04 29.40 99.25
C ASN A 2 38.70 28.81 98.00
N SER A 3 40.02 28.67 98.07
CA SER A 3 40.91 28.07 97.08
C SER A 3 41.40 26.68 97.49
N ASP A 4 40.75 26.01 98.45
CA ASP A 4 41.36 24.87 99.18
C ASP A 4 40.49 23.60 99.29
N PHE A 5 39.74 23.24 98.24
CA PHE A 5 39.10 21.91 98.18
C PHE A 5 39.21 21.19 96.82
N LEU A 6 40.14 21.58 95.95
CA LEU A 6 40.63 20.68 94.90
C LEU A 6 41.74 19.81 95.49
N ALA A 7 41.33 18.75 96.20
CA ALA A 7 42.23 17.68 96.61
C ALA A 7 43.05 17.23 95.39
N GLN A 8 44.37 17.06 95.60
CA GLN A 8 45.37 16.78 94.58
C GLN A 8 44.95 15.66 93.61
N GLU A 9 44.34 16.02 92.48
CA GLU A 9 44.32 15.12 91.33
C GLU A 9 45.78 14.85 90.94
N SER A 10 46.19 13.58 91.04
CA SER A 10 47.52 13.17 90.63
C SER A 10 47.73 13.51 89.14
N ALA A 11 48.99 13.69 88.73
CA ALA A 11 49.31 13.91 87.32
C ALA A 11 48.76 12.79 86.41
N VAL A 12 48.63 11.58 86.95
CA VAL A 12 48.00 10.43 86.27
C VAL A 12 46.51 10.67 86.06
N GLN A 13 45.76 11.11 87.07
CA GLN A 13 44.32 11.37 86.97
C GLN A 13 44.03 12.49 85.95
N LYS A 14 44.82 13.57 85.97
CA LYS A 14 44.71 14.65 84.97
C LYS A 14 44.96 14.15 83.55
N SER A 15 45.92 13.25 83.37
CA SER A 15 46.20 12.64 82.08
C SER A 15 45.08 11.71 81.62
N MET A 16 44.52 10.89 82.52
CA MET A 16 43.40 10.00 82.21
C MET A 16 42.14 10.79 81.84
N ASN A 17 41.79 11.83 82.61
CA ASN A 17 40.66 12.70 82.32
C ASN A 17 40.84 13.41 80.96
N ARG A 18 42.03 13.95 80.67
CA ARG A 18 42.33 14.56 79.38
C ARG A 18 42.20 13.56 78.22
N ASN A 19 42.69 12.34 78.39
CA ASN A 19 42.58 11.30 77.36
C ASN A 19 41.12 10.89 77.13
N ASN A 20 40.32 10.76 78.18
CA ASN A 20 38.89 10.49 78.07
C ASN A 20 38.17 11.61 77.31
N TYR A 21 38.41 12.88 77.66
CA TYR A 21 37.85 14.01 76.92
C TYR A 21 38.31 14.04 75.44
N MET A 22 39.54 13.64 75.16
CA MET A 22 40.06 13.56 73.79
C MET A 22 39.40 12.44 72.97
N LEU A 23 39.12 11.28 73.58
CA LEU A 23 38.37 10.21 72.92
C LEU A 23 36.96 10.68 72.57
N SER A 24 36.24 11.24 73.57
CA SER A 24 34.92 11.84 73.35
C SER A 24 34.95 12.90 72.24
N ALA A 25 35.92 13.82 72.26
CA ALA A 25 36.02 14.89 71.27
C ALA A 25 36.25 14.36 69.85
N ARG A 26 37.09 13.33 69.69
CA ARG A 26 37.35 12.68 68.38
C ARG A 26 36.12 11.95 67.87
N ASP A 27 35.39 11.27 68.74
CA ASP A 27 34.16 10.56 68.37
C ASP A 27 33.03 11.51 67.99
N ILE A 28 32.83 12.59 68.77
CA ILE A 28 31.92 13.69 68.43
C ILE A 28 32.29 14.27 67.06
N PHE A 29 33.57 14.62 66.85
CA PHE A 29 34.04 15.23 65.60
C PHE A 29 33.80 14.34 64.38
N ARG A 30 34.15 13.05 64.50
CA ARG A 30 33.94 12.05 63.45
C ARG A 30 32.46 11.93 63.10
N THR A 31 31.61 11.78 64.10
CA THR A 31 30.17 11.58 63.89
C THR A 31 29.50 12.82 63.30
N LEU A 32 29.87 14.03 63.74
CA LEU A 32 29.38 15.28 63.14
C LEU A 32 29.79 15.41 61.67
N LYS A 33 31.02 15.01 61.31
CA LYS A 33 31.50 15.02 59.93
C LYS A 33 30.67 14.07 59.05
N GLU A 34 30.38 12.86 59.55
CA GLU A 34 29.55 11.87 58.86
C GLU A 34 28.10 12.36 58.67
N LEU A 35 27.48 12.94 59.72
CA LEU A 35 26.13 13.50 59.67
C LEU A 35 26.01 14.66 58.67
N ARG A 36 27.02 15.54 58.61
CA ARG A 36 27.08 16.65 57.65
C ARG A 36 27.25 16.20 56.20
N GLN A 37 27.75 14.98 55.96
CA GLN A 37 27.86 14.41 54.62
C GLN A 37 26.53 13.80 54.14
N ASN A 38 25.65 13.35 55.04
CA ASN A 38 24.33 12.78 54.74
C ASN A 38 23.16 13.69 55.20
N LYS A 39 23.20 14.97 54.80
CA LYS A 39 22.29 16.01 55.32
C LYS A 39 20.80 15.69 55.16
N LYS A 40 20.38 15.21 53.98
CA LYS A 40 18.94 15.05 53.65
C LYS A 40 18.21 14.09 54.59
N LEU A 41 18.79 12.93 54.86
CA LEU A 41 18.19 11.95 55.78
C LEU A 41 18.34 12.41 57.23
N SER A 42 19.49 12.97 57.59
CA SER A 42 19.76 13.38 58.96
C SER A 42 18.88 14.56 59.42
N ASN A 43 18.48 15.44 58.50
CA ASN A 43 17.55 16.56 58.76
C ASN A 43 16.14 16.11 59.16
N ARG A 44 15.74 14.87 58.83
CA ARG A 44 14.44 14.29 59.24
C ARG A 44 14.53 13.51 60.56
N ARG A 45 15.73 13.03 60.93
CA ARG A 45 15.93 12.10 62.05
C ARG A 45 15.97 12.74 63.43
N TRP A 46 16.50 13.95 63.56
CA TRP A 46 16.81 14.57 64.86
C TRP A 46 15.61 14.60 65.83
N VAL A 47 14.40 14.79 65.31
CA VAL A 47 13.18 14.91 66.12
C VAL A 47 12.77 13.56 66.71
N TRP A 48 13.01 12.47 65.98
CA TRP A 48 12.77 11.10 66.44
C TRP A 48 13.76 10.68 67.52
N GLU A 49 15.01 11.12 67.42
CA GLU A 49 16.01 10.90 68.47
C GLU A 49 15.62 11.59 69.79
N LEU A 50 15.09 12.81 69.70
CA LEU A 50 14.57 13.53 70.88
C LEU A 50 13.32 12.88 71.46
N LEU A 51 12.38 12.45 70.62
CA LEU A 51 11.19 11.69 71.06
C LEU A 51 11.56 10.34 71.67
N GLN A 52 12.57 9.66 71.13
CA GLN A 52 13.07 8.42 71.69
C GLN A 52 13.69 8.65 73.07
N ASN A 53 14.52 9.68 73.22
CA ASN A 53 15.06 10.06 74.52
C ASN A 53 13.94 10.37 75.53
N ALA A 54 12.92 11.10 75.11
CA ALA A 54 11.76 11.39 75.95
C ALA A 54 10.99 10.12 76.34
N LYS A 55 10.76 9.18 75.41
CA LYS A 55 10.05 7.90 75.65
C LYS A 55 10.78 7.00 76.65
N ASP A 56 12.11 6.94 76.55
CA ASP A 56 12.95 6.06 77.37
C ASP A 56 13.10 6.57 78.81
N VAL A 57 12.74 7.84 79.08
CA VAL A 57 12.74 8.42 80.42
C VAL A 57 11.51 7.95 81.21
N ARG A 58 11.75 7.44 82.42
CA ARG A 58 10.66 7.11 83.36
C ARG A 58 9.87 8.38 83.66
N ASN A 59 8.55 8.25 83.83
CA ASN A 59 7.71 9.35 84.25
C ASN A 59 6.80 8.92 85.40
N ARG A 60 6.67 9.75 86.44
CA ARG A 60 5.70 9.51 87.51
C ARG A 60 4.25 9.54 87.04
N PHE A 61 3.98 10.22 85.92
CA PHE A 61 2.65 10.28 85.31
C PHE A 61 2.38 9.10 84.36
N GLU A 62 3.20 8.04 84.45
CA GLU A 62 3.18 6.82 83.62
C GLU A 62 3.57 7.04 82.15
N ARG A 63 3.13 8.14 81.53
CA ARG A 63 3.38 8.48 80.12
C ARG A 63 3.98 9.87 79.97
N VAL A 64 4.74 10.09 78.90
CA VAL A 64 5.47 11.34 78.64
C VAL A 64 4.68 12.22 77.68
N SER A 65 4.63 13.52 77.97
CA SER A 65 4.09 14.56 77.09
C SER A 65 5.25 15.41 76.56
N VAL A 66 5.18 15.75 75.28
CA VAL A 66 6.24 16.45 74.55
C VAL A 66 5.70 17.72 73.90
N VAL A 67 6.47 18.79 73.96
CA VAL A 67 6.17 20.06 73.25
C VAL A 67 7.37 20.43 72.38
N VAL A 68 7.11 20.63 71.09
CA VAL A 68 8.09 21.11 70.12
C VAL A 68 7.67 22.49 69.64
N GLU A 69 8.48 23.50 69.88
CA GLU A 69 8.22 24.89 69.46
C GLU A 69 9.21 25.32 68.38
N HIS A 70 8.70 25.61 67.19
CA HIS A 70 9.49 26.12 66.07
C HIS A 70 9.29 27.62 65.92
N MET A 71 10.35 28.39 66.18
CA MET A 71 10.39 29.86 66.06
C MET A 71 11.39 30.28 64.98
N PRO A 72 11.31 31.52 64.44
CA PRO A 72 12.16 31.95 63.31
C PRO A 72 13.69 31.89 63.56
N THR A 73 14.11 31.97 64.83
CA THR A 73 15.52 32.03 65.23
C THR A 73 15.94 30.87 66.14
N HIS A 74 15.01 30.06 66.63
CA HIS A 74 15.31 28.98 67.56
C HIS A 74 14.24 27.89 67.51
N LEU A 75 14.61 26.67 67.93
CA LEU A 75 13.71 25.55 68.13
C LEU A 75 13.84 25.05 69.57
N ARG A 76 12.71 24.78 70.23
CA ARG A 76 12.69 24.19 71.58
C ARG A 76 12.01 22.84 71.57
N PHE A 77 12.65 21.86 72.18
CA PHE A 77 12.06 20.57 72.47
C PHE A 77 11.96 20.40 73.98
N ARG A 78 10.75 20.17 74.49
CA ARG A 78 10.48 20.03 75.92
C ARG A 78 9.70 18.78 76.26
N HIS A 79 9.97 18.19 77.41
CA HIS A 79 9.20 17.05 77.92
C HIS A 79 9.05 17.06 79.45
N ASN A 80 8.05 16.33 79.94
CA ASN A 80 7.71 16.21 81.37
C ASN A 80 8.25 14.92 82.04
N GLY A 81 9.17 14.20 81.39
CA GLY A 81 9.86 13.05 81.98
C GLY A 81 10.61 13.39 83.28
N ASN A 82 11.00 12.37 84.04
CA ASN A 82 11.71 12.54 85.32
C ASN A 82 13.03 13.33 85.18
N PRO A 83 13.49 14.00 86.26
CA PRO A 83 14.77 14.69 86.35
C PRO A 83 15.95 13.89 85.83
N PHE A 84 16.97 14.62 85.36
CA PHE A 84 18.26 14.04 85.01
C PHE A 84 18.92 13.44 86.26
N SER A 85 19.63 12.32 86.12
CA SER A 85 20.67 11.93 87.07
C SER A 85 21.99 12.63 86.73
N ILE A 86 22.94 12.62 87.66
CA ILE A 86 24.32 13.06 87.40
C ILE A 86 24.95 12.26 86.25
N ASP A 87 24.69 10.95 86.20
CA ASP A 87 25.11 10.09 85.10
C ASP A 87 24.53 10.53 83.76
N ASN A 88 23.23 10.88 83.70
CA ASN A 88 22.61 11.34 82.45
C ASN A 88 23.26 12.64 81.96
N LEU A 89 23.57 13.59 82.86
CA LEU A 89 24.22 14.85 82.50
C LEU A 89 25.66 14.65 82.02
N THR A 90 26.45 13.86 82.73
CA THR A 90 27.85 13.59 82.37
C THR A 90 27.93 12.83 81.04
N CYS A 91 27.03 11.86 80.81
CA CYS A 91 26.90 11.15 79.55
C CYS A 91 26.46 12.05 78.40
N LEU A 92 25.56 13.01 78.63
CA LEU A 92 25.15 14.00 77.63
C LEU A 92 26.33 14.90 77.19
N ILE A 93 27.19 15.30 78.13
CA ILE A 93 28.36 16.17 77.86
C ILE A 93 29.49 15.41 77.18
N GLN A 94 29.83 14.21 77.65
CA GLN A 94 30.95 13.43 77.13
C GLN A 94 30.55 12.50 75.97
N GLN A 95 29.24 12.38 75.73
CA GLN A 95 28.66 11.53 74.69
C GLN A 95 29.08 10.06 74.80
N VAL A 96 29.12 9.57 76.03
CA VAL A 96 29.34 8.16 76.36
C VAL A 96 28.00 7.51 76.69
N SER A 97 27.83 6.23 76.36
CA SER A 97 26.62 5.49 76.74
C SER A 97 26.70 5.12 78.23
N SER A 98 25.67 5.47 79.01
CA SER A 98 25.52 5.04 80.41
C SER A 98 25.09 3.58 80.56
N LYS A 99 24.74 2.89 79.47
CA LYS A 99 24.09 1.56 79.52
C LYS A 99 25.11 0.42 79.44
N LEU A 100 25.10 -0.45 80.45
CA LEU A 100 25.84 -1.71 80.46
C LEU A 100 25.36 -2.62 79.32
N SER A 101 26.30 -3.30 78.66
CA SER A 101 26.04 -4.16 77.48
C SER A 101 25.10 -5.33 77.74
N ASP A 102 24.86 -5.69 79.01
CA ASP A 102 24.01 -6.82 79.46
C ASP A 102 22.74 -6.39 80.22
N SER A 103 22.26 -5.14 80.08
CA SER A 103 21.00 -4.74 80.71
C SER A 103 19.79 -5.41 80.03
N SER A 104 19.10 -6.28 80.76
CA SER A 104 17.93 -7.06 80.31
C SER A 104 16.62 -6.26 80.28
N ASP A 105 16.68 -4.93 80.28
CA ASP A 105 15.49 -4.07 80.21
C ASP A 105 15.02 -4.02 78.74
N GLU A 106 14.21 -5.00 78.33
CA GLU A 106 13.59 -5.12 76.99
C GLU A 106 12.78 -3.87 76.58
N GLU A 107 12.47 -2.98 77.53
CA GLU A 107 11.68 -1.77 77.33
C GLU A 107 12.49 -0.50 76.95
N GLN A 108 13.82 -0.57 76.93
CA GLN A 108 14.68 0.56 76.54
C GLN A 108 15.24 0.38 75.12
N THR A 109 14.89 1.29 74.21
CA THR A 109 15.16 1.13 72.77
C THR A 109 16.59 1.58 72.38
N GLY A 110 17.27 2.38 73.20
CA GLY A 110 18.61 2.91 72.90
C GLY A 110 19.76 1.98 73.29
N LYS A 111 20.51 1.45 72.31
CA LYS A 111 21.85 0.81 72.48
C LYS A 111 23.03 1.76 72.20
N TRP A 112 22.79 2.97 71.70
CA TRP A 112 23.84 3.81 71.11
C TRP A 112 23.70 5.28 71.55
N GLY A 113 24.69 5.81 72.28
CA GLY A 113 24.73 7.21 72.74
C GLY A 113 25.01 8.25 71.64
N THR A 114 24.87 7.88 70.36
CA THR A 114 25.19 8.71 69.19
C THR A 114 24.00 9.49 68.62
N GLY A 115 22.76 9.10 68.97
CA GLY A 115 21.52 9.69 68.44
C GLY A 115 21.37 11.19 68.74
N PHE A 116 21.73 11.64 69.94
CA PHE A 116 21.64 13.05 70.34
C PHE A 116 22.58 13.97 69.53
N ILE A 117 23.70 13.46 69.01
CA ILE A 117 24.60 14.24 68.15
C ILE A 117 23.87 14.73 66.90
N SER A 118 22.95 13.92 66.36
CA SER A 118 22.19 14.27 65.15
C SER A 118 21.44 15.60 65.31
N THR A 119 21.06 15.96 66.54
CA THR A 119 20.39 17.22 66.85
C THR A 119 21.31 18.44 66.69
N HIS A 120 22.63 18.26 66.67
CA HIS A 120 23.59 19.33 66.38
C HIS A 120 23.59 19.76 64.90
N LEU A 121 22.81 19.07 64.05
CA LEU A 121 22.46 19.58 62.72
C LEU A 121 21.51 20.79 62.81
N LEU A 122 20.70 20.88 63.85
CA LEU A 122 19.87 22.05 64.11
C LEU A 122 20.68 23.23 64.63
N ALA A 123 21.69 22.99 65.46
CA ALA A 123 22.57 24.02 65.98
C ALA A 123 23.89 23.41 66.49
N THR A 124 25.02 24.08 66.23
CA THR A 124 26.32 23.65 66.82
C THR A 124 26.39 23.91 68.31
N THR A 125 25.52 24.77 68.84
CA THR A 125 25.38 25.12 70.25
C THR A 125 23.97 24.80 70.72
N ILE A 126 23.85 24.05 71.81
CA ILE A 126 22.55 23.65 72.38
C ILE A 126 22.52 24.10 73.83
N ASN A 127 21.49 24.86 74.21
CA ASN A 127 21.22 25.17 75.61
C ASN A 127 20.31 24.09 76.19
N VAL A 128 20.77 23.40 77.24
CA VAL A 128 20.02 22.36 77.93
C VAL A 128 19.65 22.86 79.30
N THR A 129 18.35 22.93 79.60
CA THR A 129 17.85 23.29 80.92
C THR A 129 17.00 22.19 81.50
N GLY A 130 17.05 22.02 82.81
CA GLY A 130 16.36 20.91 83.45
C GLY A 130 16.48 20.91 84.95
N ILE A 131 15.89 19.87 85.54
CA ILE A 131 16.09 19.50 86.94
C ILE A 131 16.99 18.28 86.99
N VAL A 132 17.96 18.29 87.90
CA VAL A 132 18.83 17.16 88.20
C VAL A 132 18.57 16.64 89.62
N ASP A 133 18.47 15.33 89.76
CA ASP A 133 18.49 14.62 91.05
C ASP A 133 19.95 14.39 91.47
N CYS A 134 20.37 15.06 92.54
CA CYS A 134 21.72 14.96 93.09
C CYS A 134 21.84 13.79 94.10
N GLU A 135 21.25 12.64 93.79
CA GLU A 135 21.39 11.37 94.51
C GLU A 135 21.18 11.52 96.03
N GLY A 136 20.02 12.05 96.42
CA GLY A 136 19.66 12.24 97.84
C GLY A 136 20.16 13.55 98.46
N ARG A 137 20.89 14.39 97.72
CA ARG A 137 21.21 15.79 98.11
C ARG A 137 20.14 16.81 97.69
N GLY A 138 19.01 16.34 97.17
CA GLY A 138 17.89 17.15 96.69
C GLY A 138 17.98 17.47 95.19
N TYR A 139 16.93 18.13 94.69
CA TYR A 139 16.82 18.51 93.28
C TYR A 139 17.44 19.88 93.04
N ARG A 140 18.09 20.07 91.90
CA ARG A 140 18.64 21.37 91.47
C ARG A 140 18.23 21.69 90.05
N ARG A 141 18.00 22.98 89.78
CA ARG A 141 17.81 23.46 88.41
C ARG A 141 19.17 23.73 87.79
N PHE A 142 19.36 23.35 86.54
CA PHE A 142 20.57 23.63 85.78
C PHE A 142 20.26 24.28 84.43
N SER A 143 21.25 25.01 83.90
CA SER A 143 21.29 25.48 82.52
C SER A 143 22.72 25.29 82.02
N LEU A 144 22.91 24.42 81.03
CA LEU A 144 24.21 24.04 80.50
C LEU A 144 24.28 24.32 79.00
N LEU A 145 25.38 24.93 78.55
CA LEU A 145 25.66 25.13 77.13
C LEU A 145 26.53 23.97 76.61
N LEU A 146 25.97 23.19 75.69
CA LEU A 146 26.71 22.19 74.93
C LEU A 146 27.24 22.84 73.65
N ASP A 147 28.53 23.18 73.62
CA ASP A 147 29.19 23.80 72.47
C ASP A 147 29.98 22.78 71.65
N ARG A 148 29.57 22.60 70.40
CA ARG A 148 30.20 21.75 69.36
C ARG A 148 30.63 22.55 68.12
N SER A 149 30.86 23.85 68.27
CA SER A 149 31.28 24.72 67.15
C SER A 149 32.71 24.49 66.67
N GLY A 150 33.55 23.82 67.48
CA GLY A 150 34.94 23.51 67.14
C GLY A 150 35.10 22.74 65.83
N ASP A 151 36.05 23.17 64.99
CA ASP A 151 36.39 22.58 63.69
C ASP A 151 37.50 21.51 63.76
N THR A 152 38.02 21.27 64.96
CA THR A 152 39.03 20.25 65.29
C THR A 152 38.65 19.52 66.58
N ALA A 153 39.17 18.30 66.77
CA ALA A 153 38.94 17.54 68.00
C ALA A 153 39.53 18.26 69.23
N GLU A 154 40.64 18.98 69.06
CA GLU A 154 41.28 19.78 70.11
C GLU A 154 40.41 20.95 70.56
N ALA A 155 39.75 21.65 69.63
CA ALA A 155 38.82 22.73 69.98
C ALA A 155 37.59 22.19 70.73
N LEU A 156 37.04 21.05 70.29
CA LEU A 156 35.92 20.40 70.97
C LEU A 156 36.28 19.90 72.37
N LEU A 157 37.51 19.43 72.58
CA LEU A 157 38.00 19.01 73.90
C LEU A 157 37.92 20.15 74.91
N GLU A 158 38.31 21.36 74.54
CA GLU A 158 38.25 22.51 75.45
C GLU A 158 36.79 22.87 75.80
N SER A 159 35.87 22.84 74.83
CA SER A 159 34.44 23.07 75.09
C SER A 159 33.82 21.97 75.98
N ILE A 160 34.09 20.69 75.72
CA ILE A 160 33.63 19.55 76.56
C ILE A 160 34.15 19.70 78.00
N ARG A 161 35.44 20.04 78.14
CA ARG A 161 36.08 20.22 79.43
C ARG A 161 35.48 21.39 80.20
N ALA A 162 35.21 22.52 79.54
CA ALA A 162 34.59 23.69 80.15
C ALA A 162 33.21 23.35 80.73
N THR A 163 32.31 22.74 79.94
CA THR A 163 30.98 22.33 80.42
C THR A 163 31.07 21.26 81.51
N SER A 164 32.02 20.32 81.42
CA SER A 164 32.23 19.30 82.47
C SER A 164 32.65 19.93 83.81
N LEU A 165 33.48 20.99 83.77
CA LEU A 165 33.88 21.75 84.97
C LEU A 165 32.70 22.51 85.59
N GLU A 166 31.72 22.96 84.81
CA GLU A 166 30.50 23.58 85.33
C GLU A 166 29.64 22.57 86.09
N VAL A 167 29.50 21.34 85.57
CA VAL A 167 28.74 20.26 86.23
C VAL A 167 29.36 19.83 87.55
N LEU A 168 30.69 19.89 87.70
CA LEU A 168 31.33 19.62 89.00
C LEU A 168 30.87 20.58 90.10
N ARG A 169 30.38 21.79 89.76
CA ARG A 169 29.84 22.75 90.72
C ARG A 169 28.44 22.39 91.22
N LEU A 170 27.77 21.37 90.65
CA LEU A 170 26.50 20.85 91.17
C LEU A 170 26.64 20.33 92.61
N GLU A 171 27.84 19.90 92.98
CA GLU A 171 28.14 19.42 94.33
C GLU A 171 28.33 20.55 95.34
N ASP A 172 28.57 21.77 94.85
CA ASP A 172 28.73 22.97 95.65
C ASP A 172 27.37 23.70 95.77
N ASN A 173 27.12 24.39 96.88
CA ASN A 173 25.95 25.28 97.03
C ASN A 173 26.11 26.55 96.18
N ASP A 174 26.30 26.37 94.88
CA ASP A 174 26.49 27.42 93.88
C ASP A 174 25.14 27.99 93.44
N ASP A 175 25.02 29.32 93.44
CA ASP A 175 23.83 30.05 93.00
C ASP A 175 23.50 29.81 91.52
N ALA A 176 24.46 29.36 90.71
CA ALA A 176 24.24 28.95 89.33
C ALA A 176 23.35 27.69 89.19
N PHE A 177 23.23 26.89 90.26
CA PHE A 177 22.42 25.66 90.29
C PHE A 177 21.45 25.68 91.48
N PRO A 178 20.39 26.52 91.42
CA PRO A 178 19.55 26.78 92.57
C PRO A 178 18.77 25.52 93.01
N PRO A 179 18.69 25.25 94.33
CA PRO A 179 17.95 24.12 94.86
C PRO A 179 16.45 24.25 94.59
N GLN A 180 15.81 23.11 94.34
CA GLN A 180 14.37 22.97 94.09
C GLN A 180 13.75 22.10 95.19
N PRO A 181 13.46 22.67 96.37
CA PRO A 181 12.87 21.92 97.47
C PRO A 181 11.47 21.43 97.10
N GLU A 182 11.12 20.21 97.51
CA GLU A 182 9.82 19.58 97.27
C GLU A 182 9.44 19.48 95.78
N TYR A 183 10.43 19.47 94.87
CA TYR A 183 10.19 19.40 93.43
C TYR A 183 9.24 18.26 93.05
N GLU A 184 9.47 17.05 93.59
CA GLU A 184 8.62 15.91 93.31
C GLU A 184 7.21 16.00 93.90
N GLU A 185 6.95 16.83 94.90
CA GLU A 185 5.59 17.02 95.42
C GLU A 185 4.83 18.09 94.61
N ARG A 186 5.57 19.05 94.04
CA ARG A 186 5.01 20.25 93.41
C ARG A 186 4.91 20.21 91.89
N ARG A 187 5.68 19.35 91.20
CA ARG A 187 5.58 19.27 89.74
C ARG A 187 4.21 18.77 89.30
N HIS A 188 3.72 19.20 88.14
CA HIS A 188 2.47 18.81 87.50
C HIS A 188 2.73 18.17 86.14
N GLU A 189 1.73 17.49 85.56
CA GLU A 189 1.91 16.81 84.26
C GLU A 189 2.18 17.80 83.13
N THR A 190 1.77 19.06 83.29
CA THR A 190 2.00 20.17 82.37
C THR A 190 3.36 20.86 82.55
N ASP A 191 4.18 20.41 83.50
CA ASP A 191 5.50 20.98 83.75
C ASP A 191 6.53 20.30 82.85
N PHE A 192 6.88 20.96 81.76
CA PHE A 192 7.87 20.48 80.78
C PHE A 192 9.28 20.94 81.16
N ASP A 193 9.76 20.50 82.33
CA ASP A 193 10.98 21.01 82.95
C ASP A 193 12.26 20.69 82.18
N THR A 194 12.29 19.63 81.37
CA THR A 194 13.44 19.33 80.50
C THR A 194 13.29 20.06 79.18
N GLU A 195 14.23 20.92 78.83
CA GLU A 195 14.25 21.70 77.59
C GLU A 195 15.60 21.59 76.88
N PHE A 196 15.55 21.29 75.58
CA PHE A 196 16.65 21.46 74.64
C PHE A 196 16.33 22.62 73.69
N SER A 197 17.13 23.68 73.72
CA SER A 197 16.95 24.87 72.88
C SER A 197 18.09 24.99 71.86
N TYR A 198 17.72 25.05 70.59
CA TYR A 198 18.60 25.08 69.42
C TYR A 198 18.54 26.45 68.75
N GLU A 199 19.68 27.09 68.53
CA GLU A 199 19.74 28.35 67.79
C GLU A 199 19.82 28.11 66.27
N LEU A 200 18.81 28.58 65.53
CA LEU A 200 18.72 28.40 64.07
C LEU A 200 19.40 29.56 63.34
N LEU A 201 20.73 29.66 63.48
CA LEU A 201 21.51 30.81 63.02
C LEU A 201 21.72 30.83 61.50
N THR A 202 21.86 29.66 60.87
CA THR A 202 22.14 29.53 59.44
C THR A 202 20.91 29.12 58.62
N PRO A 203 20.85 29.41 57.31
CA PRO A 203 19.81 28.89 56.42
C PRO A 203 19.68 27.37 56.48
N GLU A 204 20.81 26.65 56.56
CA GLU A 204 20.85 25.19 56.65
C GLU A 204 20.19 24.66 57.93
N ASN A 205 20.39 25.34 59.07
CA ASN A 205 19.75 24.97 60.34
C ASN A 205 18.23 25.14 60.25
N LYS A 206 17.77 26.25 59.64
CA LYS A 206 16.34 26.52 59.44
C LYS A 206 15.71 25.49 58.52
N GLU A 207 16.40 25.09 57.45
CA GLU A 207 15.94 24.03 56.55
C GLU A 207 15.82 22.68 57.27
N ALA A 208 16.81 22.33 58.12
CA ALA A 208 16.76 21.11 58.92
C ALA A 208 15.59 21.10 59.93
N ALA A 209 15.31 22.25 60.57
CA ALA A 209 14.16 22.40 61.46
C ALA A 209 12.83 22.21 60.71
N VAL A 210 12.65 22.91 59.58
CA VAL A 210 11.44 22.78 58.74
C VAL A 210 11.24 21.34 58.29
N ALA A 211 12.30 20.68 57.79
CA ALA A 211 12.23 19.31 57.30
C ALA A 211 11.86 18.31 58.41
N GLY A 212 12.48 18.41 59.59
CA GLY A 212 12.18 17.52 60.72
C GLY A 212 10.78 17.72 61.29
N ILE A 213 10.30 18.97 61.39
CA ILE A 213 8.92 19.24 61.85
C ILE A 213 7.88 18.75 60.86
N ALA A 214 8.11 18.96 59.56
CA ALA A 214 7.22 18.43 58.52
C ALA A 214 7.15 16.89 58.57
N ASP A 215 8.30 16.23 58.75
CA ASP A 215 8.38 14.78 58.90
C ASP A 215 7.67 14.26 60.16
N LEU A 216 7.85 14.97 61.28
CA LEU A 216 7.16 14.69 62.53
C LEU A 216 5.64 14.71 62.32
N ILE A 217 5.09 15.81 61.80
CA ILE A 217 3.64 15.96 61.60
C ILE A 217 3.08 14.85 60.69
N LEU A 218 3.83 14.48 59.66
CA LEU A 218 3.45 13.44 58.70
C LEU A 218 3.40 12.04 59.33
N THR A 219 4.48 11.66 60.03
CA THR A 219 4.75 10.26 60.44
C THR A 219 4.33 9.96 61.87
N LEU A 220 4.17 10.98 62.71
CA LEU A 220 3.81 10.84 64.13
C LEU A 220 2.54 10.03 64.37
N PRO A 221 1.45 10.16 63.59
CA PRO A 221 0.28 9.32 63.77
C PRO A 221 0.63 7.82 63.78
N SER A 222 1.35 7.33 62.77
CA SER A 222 1.77 5.93 62.71
C SER A 222 2.78 5.57 63.80
N ALA A 223 3.70 6.49 64.14
CA ALA A 223 4.69 6.27 65.18
C ALA A 223 4.06 6.11 66.58
N LEU A 224 3.06 6.93 66.94
CA LEU A 224 2.38 6.83 68.23
C LEU A 224 1.70 5.47 68.43
N LEU A 225 1.19 4.85 67.35
CA LEU A 225 0.63 3.51 67.39
C LEU A 225 1.70 2.42 67.51
N ASN A 226 2.91 2.65 67.03
CA ASN A 226 3.99 1.67 67.10
C ASN A 226 4.75 1.68 68.43
N ILE A 227 4.56 2.73 69.25
CA ILE A 227 5.17 2.83 70.58
C ILE A 227 4.49 1.84 71.55
N PRO A 228 5.23 0.88 72.13
CA PRO A 228 4.70 -0.08 73.09
C PRO A 228 4.02 0.62 74.27
N ARG A 229 2.84 0.12 74.66
CA ARG A 229 2.01 0.65 75.77
C ARG A 229 1.72 2.15 75.68
N GLN A 230 1.88 2.77 74.49
CA GLN A 230 1.63 4.19 74.27
C GLN A 230 2.36 5.08 75.30
N LYS A 231 3.66 4.82 75.55
CA LYS A 231 4.49 5.57 76.52
C LYS A 231 4.51 7.09 76.28
N ILE A 232 4.17 7.55 75.07
CA ILE A 232 3.93 8.98 74.79
C ILE A 232 2.42 9.23 74.86
N LYS A 233 2.01 10.12 75.76
CA LYS A 233 0.61 10.53 75.94
C LYS A 233 0.19 11.58 74.92
N LEU A 234 1.03 12.60 74.74
CA LEU A 234 0.70 13.80 74.00
C LEU A 234 1.94 14.35 73.30
N VAL A 235 1.76 14.81 72.07
CA VAL A 235 2.76 15.64 71.40
C VAL A 235 2.10 16.90 70.88
N GLN A 236 2.67 18.05 71.26
CA GLN A 236 2.25 19.37 70.77
C GLN A 236 3.34 19.95 69.89
N VAL A 237 2.96 20.41 68.70
CA VAL A 237 3.87 21.03 67.73
C VAL A 237 3.40 22.44 67.46
N LYS A 238 4.14 23.43 67.97
CA LYS A 238 3.92 24.85 67.70
C LYS A 238 4.74 25.27 66.49
N GLN A 239 4.05 25.71 65.45
CA GLN A 239 4.62 26.06 64.15
C GLN A 239 5.01 27.55 64.05
N LEU A 240 5.73 27.90 62.98
CA LEU A 240 6.22 29.27 62.73
C LEU A 240 5.10 30.30 62.57
N ASP A 241 3.92 29.86 62.12
CA ASP A 241 2.72 30.70 61.98
C ASP A 241 2.01 30.97 63.33
N GLY A 242 2.50 30.36 64.42
CA GLY A 242 1.93 30.44 65.75
C GLY A 242 0.91 29.36 66.09
N THR A 243 0.52 28.53 65.12
CA THR A 243 -0.47 27.45 65.31
C THR A 243 0.14 26.29 66.10
N THR A 244 -0.59 25.78 67.09
CA THR A 244 -0.23 24.57 67.85
C THR A 244 -1.09 23.40 67.40
N ILE A 245 -0.45 22.33 66.91
CA ILE A 245 -1.11 21.06 66.59
C ILE A 245 -0.89 20.09 67.75
N THR A 246 -1.97 19.51 68.27
CA THR A 246 -1.95 18.50 69.34
C THR A 246 -2.42 17.16 68.79
N PHE A 247 -1.67 16.08 69.06
CA PHE A 247 -2.00 14.71 68.63
C PHE A 247 -2.49 13.85 69.79
N ASP A 248 -3.66 13.24 69.64
CA ASP A 248 -4.27 12.30 70.58
C ASP A 248 -4.64 10.98 69.89
N VAL A 249 -4.60 9.86 70.63
CA VAL A 249 -4.80 8.50 70.12
C VAL A 249 -5.93 7.83 70.89
N GLU A 250 -6.96 7.42 70.16
CA GLU A 250 -8.12 6.73 70.72
C GLU A 250 -8.30 5.35 70.05
N PRO A 251 -8.28 4.23 70.82
CA PRO A 251 -8.72 2.94 70.31
C PRO A 251 -10.26 2.96 70.17
N VAL A 252 -10.76 2.55 69.02
CA VAL A 252 -12.21 2.64 68.71
C VAL A 252 -12.86 1.27 68.62
N GLN A 253 -12.15 0.25 68.14
CA GLN A 253 -12.70 -1.08 67.89
C GLN A 253 -11.64 -2.18 68.03
N HIS A 254 -12.05 -3.39 68.42
CA HIS A 254 -11.16 -4.53 68.60
C HIS A 254 -11.83 -5.83 68.14
N HIS A 255 -11.18 -6.58 67.26
CA HIS A 255 -11.66 -7.82 66.64
C HIS A 255 -10.51 -8.83 66.52
N GLY A 256 -10.42 -9.78 67.46
CA GLY A 256 -9.35 -10.79 67.47
C GLY A 256 -7.97 -10.14 67.55
N ASN A 257 -7.12 -10.38 66.54
CA ASN A 257 -5.78 -9.79 66.42
C ASN A 257 -5.78 -8.39 65.79
N ILE A 258 -6.95 -7.80 65.53
CA ILE A 258 -7.06 -6.53 64.79
C ILE A 258 -7.71 -5.46 65.65
N THR A 259 -7.05 -4.30 65.77
CA THR A 259 -7.54 -3.13 66.49
C THR A 259 -7.66 -1.93 65.57
N GLY A 260 -8.79 -1.23 65.62
CA GLY A 260 -8.98 0.03 64.90
C GLY A 260 -8.67 1.23 65.79
N TYR A 261 -7.82 2.13 65.30
CA TYR A 261 -7.39 3.35 65.97
C TYR A 261 -7.82 4.60 65.22
N THR A 262 -8.23 5.63 65.96
CA THR A 262 -8.39 6.99 65.41
C THR A 262 -7.37 7.91 66.06
N ILE A 263 -6.65 8.66 65.23
CA ILE A 263 -5.70 9.66 65.66
C ILE A 263 -6.28 11.01 65.31
N THR A 264 -6.48 11.83 66.33
CA THR A 264 -7.04 13.17 66.19
C THR A 264 -5.90 14.18 66.32
N SER A 265 -5.74 15.01 65.29
CA SER A 265 -4.87 16.19 65.36
C SER A 265 -5.73 17.45 65.41
N SER A 266 -5.68 18.17 66.53
CA SER A 266 -6.42 19.42 66.75
C SER A 266 -5.48 20.62 66.67
N ALA A 267 -5.89 21.65 65.93
CA ALA A 267 -5.22 22.94 65.91
C ALA A 267 -5.89 23.90 66.92
N ASP A 268 -5.11 24.75 67.59
CA ASP A 268 -5.60 25.76 68.53
C ASP A 268 -6.21 27.00 67.86
N THR A 269 -6.40 26.98 66.53
CA THR A 269 -6.97 28.07 65.75
C THR A 269 -8.51 28.12 65.90
N PRO A 270 -9.11 29.29 66.20
CA PRO A 270 -10.57 29.41 66.35
C PRO A 270 -11.33 28.96 65.09
N GLY A 271 -12.20 27.96 65.24
CA GLY A 271 -13.00 27.41 64.14
C GLY A 271 -12.31 26.36 63.27
N ALA A 272 -11.09 25.94 63.60
CA ALA A 272 -10.44 24.81 62.94
C ALA A 272 -11.06 23.48 63.40
N GLU A 273 -11.57 22.69 62.44
CA GLU A 273 -12.05 21.34 62.72
C GLU A 273 -10.86 20.38 62.93
N PRO A 274 -10.95 19.42 63.87
CA PRO A 274 -9.90 18.45 64.09
C PRO A 274 -9.78 17.49 62.91
N THR A 275 -8.54 17.24 62.46
CA THR A 275 -8.28 16.22 61.44
C THR A 275 -8.19 14.85 62.09
N ARG A 276 -8.85 13.84 61.50
CA ARG A 276 -8.85 12.46 61.99
C ARG A 276 -8.20 11.54 60.96
N ARG A 277 -7.30 10.67 61.42
CA ARG A 277 -6.71 9.57 60.62
C ARG A 277 -7.11 8.25 61.25
N HIS A 278 -7.50 7.28 60.42
CA HIS A 278 -8.00 6.00 60.87
C HIS A 278 -7.04 4.89 60.46
N PHE A 279 -6.77 3.95 61.36
CA PHE A 279 -5.84 2.84 61.13
C PHE A 279 -6.45 1.52 61.59
N TYR A 280 -6.21 0.47 60.83
CA TYR A 280 -6.33 -0.90 61.30
C TYR A 280 -4.93 -1.42 61.64
N ALA A 281 -4.77 -1.97 62.84
CA ALA A 281 -3.55 -2.59 63.32
C ALA A 281 -3.77 -4.10 63.44
N TYR A 282 -3.00 -4.89 62.69
CA TYR A 282 -2.89 -6.32 62.89
C TYR A 282 -1.75 -6.61 63.85
N GLU A 283 -2.03 -7.27 64.96
CA GLU A 283 -1.12 -7.40 66.10
C GLU A 283 -0.86 -8.88 66.42
N THR A 284 0.41 -9.20 66.62
CA THR A 284 0.91 -10.49 67.10
C THR A 284 1.90 -10.23 68.22
N ASP A 285 2.37 -11.29 68.89
CA ASP A 285 3.40 -11.17 69.91
C ASP A 285 4.74 -10.64 69.35
N GLU A 286 5.06 -10.93 68.09
CA GLU A 286 6.35 -10.58 67.47
C GLU A 286 6.31 -9.28 66.63
N LEU A 287 5.16 -8.94 66.04
CA LEU A 287 5.05 -7.83 65.08
C LEU A 287 3.67 -7.15 65.06
N ARG A 288 3.64 -5.95 64.48
CA ARG A 288 2.45 -5.15 64.21
C ARG A 288 2.47 -4.62 62.78
N LEU A 289 1.34 -4.74 62.08
CA LEU A 289 1.11 -4.16 60.75
C LEU A 289 0.06 -3.06 60.84
N LEU A 290 0.33 -1.87 60.32
CA LEU A 290 -0.65 -0.78 60.26
C LEU A 290 -1.09 -0.52 58.81
N ALA A 291 -2.41 -0.50 58.60
CA ALA A 291 -3.05 -0.06 57.37
C ALA A 291 -3.86 1.21 57.64
N GLU A 292 -3.54 2.31 56.95
CA GLU A 292 -4.34 3.54 57.03
C GLU A 292 -5.58 3.42 56.14
N VAL A 293 -6.74 3.84 56.66
CA VAL A 293 -8.01 3.85 55.93
C VAL A 293 -8.68 5.21 56.03
N THR A 294 -9.53 5.53 55.05
CA THR A 294 -10.26 6.80 54.99
C THR A 294 -11.22 7.00 56.17
N ASN A 295 -11.89 5.94 56.63
CA ASN A 295 -12.81 5.88 57.77
C ASN A 295 -13.13 4.41 58.09
N PHE A 296 -14.01 4.15 59.06
CA PHE A 296 -14.45 2.79 59.44
C PHE A 296 -15.83 2.38 58.89
N THR A 297 -16.56 3.26 58.20
CA THR A 297 -17.92 2.98 57.70
C THR A 297 -17.92 2.50 56.24
N ALA A 298 -17.12 3.12 55.39
CA ALA A 298 -16.83 2.74 54.01
C ALA A 298 -15.31 2.84 53.83
N PRO A 299 -14.55 1.91 54.44
CA PRO A 299 -13.09 2.00 54.49
C PRO A 299 -12.50 1.85 53.08
N ALA A 300 -11.59 2.76 52.73
CA ALA A 300 -10.70 2.60 51.58
C ALA A 300 -9.25 2.75 52.05
N LEU A 301 -8.35 1.91 51.56
CA LEU A 301 -6.93 1.99 51.89
C LEU A 301 -6.34 3.30 51.39
N VAL A 302 -5.54 3.93 52.25
CA VAL A 302 -4.73 5.09 51.93
C VAL A 302 -3.32 4.60 51.58
N PRO A 303 -2.82 4.84 50.35
CA PRO A 303 -1.49 4.42 49.97
C PRO A 303 -0.42 5.15 50.80
N PRO A 304 0.72 4.50 51.11
CA PRO A 304 1.82 5.15 51.81
C PRO A 304 2.36 6.33 51.00
N ARG A 305 2.65 7.42 51.69
CA ARG A 305 3.26 8.60 51.05
C ARG A 305 4.73 8.32 50.70
N PRO A 306 5.29 8.91 49.63
CA PRO A 306 6.66 8.61 49.18
C PRO A 306 7.77 8.88 50.20
N ASP A 307 7.50 9.75 51.15
CA ASP A 307 8.36 10.14 52.26
C ASP A 307 7.99 9.44 53.58
N GLN A 308 6.95 8.60 53.60
CA GLN A 308 6.55 7.89 54.82
C GLN A 308 7.39 6.63 55.02
N PRO A 309 8.02 6.44 56.18
CA PRO A 309 8.79 5.24 56.49
C PRO A 309 7.86 4.03 56.63
N VAL A 310 8.35 2.88 56.19
CA VAL A 310 7.62 1.61 56.15
C VAL A 310 8.01 0.72 57.34
N LEU A 311 9.28 0.76 57.75
CA LEU A 311 9.80 -0.06 58.86
C LEU A 311 9.90 0.75 60.15
N TYR A 312 9.55 0.12 61.26
CA TYR A 312 9.55 0.71 62.60
C TYR A 312 10.18 -0.25 63.61
N ARG A 313 10.89 0.34 64.57
CA ARG A 313 11.22 -0.28 65.85
C ARG A 313 10.89 0.74 66.93
N ASP A 314 9.63 0.70 67.36
CA ASP A 314 8.90 1.74 68.11
C ASP A 314 8.75 3.05 67.32
N PHE A 315 9.88 3.62 66.90
CA PHE A 315 9.99 4.81 66.07
C PHE A 315 10.37 4.43 64.62
N PRO A 316 10.03 5.29 63.65
CA PRO A 316 10.31 5.05 62.24
C PRO A 316 11.80 4.87 61.94
N LEU A 317 12.13 3.96 61.03
CA LEU A 317 13.45 3.86 60.41
C LEU A 317 13.48 4.77 59.17
N ILE A 318 13.99 6.00 59.34
CA ILE A 318 13.99 7.04 58.30
C ILE A 318 15.01 6.72 57.21
N GLY A 319 14.52 6.31 56.04
CA GLY A 319 15.27 5.65 54.96
C GLY A 319 14.60 4.37 54.44
N SER A 320 13.61 3.84 55.16
CA SER A 320 12.84 2.65 54.77
C SER A 320 11.65 2.93 53.84
N GLU A 321 11.51 4.13 53.29
CA GLU A 321 10.36 4.52 52.45
C GLU A 321 10.25 3.66 51.18
N ARG A 322 11.38 3.14 50.70
CA ARG A 322 11.49 2.25 49.53
C ARG A 322 11.68 0.79 49.90
N PHE A 323 11.21 0.39 51.08
CA PHE A 323 11.17 -1.02 51.45
C PHE A 323 10.05 -1.81 50.73
N HIS A 324 9.07 -1.09 50.15
CA HIS A 324 8.03 -1.68 49.30
C HIS A 324 7.20 -2.80 49.96
N PHE A 325 6.67 -2.50 51.15
CA PHE A 325 5.72 -3.34 51.87
C PHE A 325 4.35 -2.62 51.93
N PRO A 326 3.20 -3.33 51.85
CA PRO A 326 1.87 -2.72 51.78
C PRO A 326 1.40 -2.07 53.10
N PHE A 327 2.05 -2.39 54.21
CA PHE A 327 1.72 -1.92 55.55
C PHE A 327 2.92 -1.26 56.23
N ALA A 328 2.69 -0.40 57.22
CA ALA A 328 3.77 -0.03 58.13
C ALA A 328 4.04 -1.21 59.08
N LEU A 329 5.27 -1.72 59.05
CA LEU A 329 5.69 -2.92 59.76
C LEU A 329 6.56 -2.54 60.96
N ASN A 330 6.10 -2.87 62.16
CA ASN A 330 6.79 -2.64 63.41
C ASN A 330 7.11 -3.97 64.11
N SER A 331 8.32 -4.08 64.64
CA SER A 331 8.69 -5.14 65.60
C SER A 331 9.75 -4.60 66.55
N SER A 332 9.58 -4.88 67.85
CA SER A 332 10.60 -4.58 68.87
C SER A 332 11.87 -5.41 68.69
N GLU A 333 11.77 -6.53 67.95
CA GLU A 333 12.84 -7.49 67.69
C GLU A 333 13.64 -7.21 66.42
N PHE A 334 13.33 -6.13 65.68
CA PHE A 334 14.19 -5.72 64.57
C PHE A 334 15.58 -5.26 65.04
N TYR A 335 16.60 -5.64 64.28
CA TYR A 335 17.96 -5.16 64.42
C TYR A 335 18.27 -4.17 63.28
N PRO A 336 18.00 -2.86 63.48
CA PRO A 336 18.33 -1.84 62.51
C PRO A 336 19.84 -1.62 62.43
N ASN A 337 20.30 -1.04 61.32
CA ASN A 337 21.68 -0.60 61.21
C ASN A 337 22.00 0.57 62.18
N GLU A 338 23.29 0.89 62.36
CA GLU A 338 23.74 1.95 63.28
C GLU A 338 23.09 3.32 62.99
N ARG A 339 22.74 3.59 61.73
CA ARG A 339 22.13 4.83 61.27
C ARG A 339 20.61 4.88 61.46
N ARG A 340 20.00 3.77 61.88
CA ARG A 340 18.54 3.57 61.99
C ARG A 340 17.76 3.92 60.71
N ASP A 341 18.33 3.64 59.55
CA ASP A 341 17.69 3.93 58.25
C ASP A 341 17.27 2.70 57.45
N GLY A 342 17.50 1.52 58.00
CA GLY A 342 17.05 0.25 57.46
C GLY A 342 17.51 -0.91 58.32
N ILE A 343 17.32 -2.12 57.78
CA ILE A 343 17.77 -3.39 58.35
C ILE A 343 18.72 -4.06 57.36
N PHE A 344 19.69 -4.82 57.88
CA PHE A 344 20.56 -5.65 57.04
C PHE A 344 19.94 -7.01 56.80
N LEU A 345 20.11 -7.53 55.57
CA LEU A 345 19.60 -8.82 55.11
C LEU A 345 20.70 -9.73 54.54
N ASN A 346 21.95 -9.27 54.42
CA ASN A 346 23.05 -9.88 53.67
C ASN A 346 23.77 -11.06 54.36
N ALA A 347 23.98 -11.05 55.68
CA ALA A 347 24.79 -12.09 56.34
C ALA A 347 23.95 -13.22 56.96
N THR A 348 24.05 -14.44 56.41
CA THR A 348 23.28 -15.60 56.89
C THR A 348 23.82 -16.27 58.14
N GLU A 349 25.02 -15.95 58.62
CA GLU A 349 25.60 -16.52 59.85
C GLU A 349 25.38 -15.63 61.09
N ASP A 350 25.00 -14.36 60.89
CA ASP A 350 24.72 -13.41 61.96
C ASP A 350 23.30 -13.61 62.51
N LYS A 351 23.19 -13.86 63.82
CA LYS A 351 21.91 -14.10 64.50
C LYS A 351 20.95 -12.91 64.40
N GLU A 352 21.45 -11.68 64.41
CA GLU A 352 20.62 -10.47 64.32
C GLU A 352 20.00 -10.34 62.93
N ILE A 353 20.79 -10.61 61.88
CA ILE A 353 20.33 -10.59 60.48
C ILE A 353 19.39 -11.76 60.19
N GLN A 354 19.66 -12.96 60.73
CA GLN A 354 18.73 -14.10 60.66
C GLN A 354 17.39 -13.78 61.32
N ARG A 355 17.38 -13.07 62.46
CA ARG A 355 16.13 -12.66 63.12
C ARG A 355 15.35 -11.69 62.23
N ASN A 356 16.00 -10.70 61.62
CA ASN A 356 15.36 -9.81 60.64
C ASN A 356 14.72 -10.60 59.48
N ARG A 357 15.42 -11.56 58.88
CA ARG A 357 14.87 -12.42 57.81
C ARG A 357 13.66 -13.22 58.27
N THR A 358 13.73 -13.80 59.48
CA THR A 358 12.63 -14.59 60.08
C THR A 358 11.40 -13.72 60.32
N LEU A 359 11.58 -12.50 60.83
CA LEU A 359 10.49 -11.54 61.05
C LEU A 359 9.82 -11.13 59.73
N LEU A 360 10.57 -10.98 58.64
CA LEU A 360 9.98 -10.67 57.33
C LEU A 360 9.14 -11.82 56.76
N VAL A 361 9.54 -13.07 57.00
CA VAL A 361 8.73 -14.26 56.65
C VAL A 361 7.43 -14.28 57.45
N ALA A 362 7.52 -14.03 58.77
CA ALA A 362 6.33 -13.91 59.62
C ALA A 362 5.45 -12.72 59.19
N ALA A 363 6.05 -11.59 58.82
CA ALA A 363 5.35 -10.41 58.33
C ALA A 363 4.59 -10.66 57.04
N GLN A 364 5.13 -11.45 56.10
CA GLN A 364 4.41 -11.86 54.89
C GLN A 364 3.17 -12.67 55.23
N ALA A 365 3.30 -13.67 56.11
CA ALA A 365 2.16 -14.50 56.53
C ALA A 365 1.07 -13.64 57.19
N ALA A 366 1.46 -12.77 58.12
CA ALA A 366 0.55 -11.82 58.76
C ALA A 366 -0.08 -10.84 57.75
N ALA A 367 0.66 -10.38 56.74
CA ALA A 367 0.16 -9.49 55.71
C ALA A 367 -0.90 -10.16 54.82
N LEU A 368 -0.75 -11.46 54.53
CA LEU A 368 -1.75 -12.24 53.80
C LEU A 368 -3.03 -12.43 54.63
N ASP A 369 -2.90 -12.78 55.91
CA ASP A 369 -4.06 -12.92 56.80
C ASP A 369 -4.78 -11.58 56.99
N PHE A 370 -4.02 -10.51 57.17
CA PHE A 370 -4.59 -9.17 57.27
C PHE A 370 -5.27 -8.73 55.97
N THR A 371 -4.69 -9.08 54.81
CA THR A 371 -5.30 -8.84 53.49
C THR A 371 -6.64 -9.56 53.35
N ARG A 372 -6.72 -10.84 53.72
CA ARG A 372 -7.99 -11.60 53.71
C ARG A 372 -9.05 -10.95 54.58
N TRP A 373 -8.67 -10.51 55.78
CA TRP A 373 -9.58 -9.79 56.65
C TRP A 373 -10.04 -8.45 56.06
N LEU A 374 -9.15 -7.66 55.45
CA LEU A 374 -9.51 -6.40 54.78
C LEU A 374 -10.49 -6.62 53.61
N ILE A 375 -10.34 -7.74 52.89
CA ILE A 375 -11.27 -8.17 51.84
C ILE A 375 -12.64 -8.47 52.45
N GLU A 376 -12.71 -9.21 53.56
CA GLU A 376 -13.96 -9.53 54.28
C GLU A 376 -14.67 -8.27 54.79
N GLN A 377 -13.91 -7.25 55.20
CA GLN A 377 -14.45 -5.94 55.61
C GLN A 377 -14.83 -5.02 54.44
N ASN A 378 -14.80 -5.53 53.19
CA ASN A 378 -15.10 -4.77 51.98
C ASN A 378 -14.27 -3.48 51.83
N VAL A 379 -13.02 -3.49 52.29
CA VAL A 379 -12.13 -2.33 52.17
C VAL A 379 -11.74 -2.12 50.70
N CYS A 380 -11.90 -0.91 50.18
CA CYS A 380 -11.56 -0.56 48.80
C CYS A 380 -10.09 -0.08 48.66
N ASN A 381 -9.69 0.29 47.44
CA ASN A 381 -8.31 0.67 47.05
C ASN A 381 -7.29 -0.44 47.31
N ARG A 382 -7.67 -1.69 47.02
CA ARG A 382 -6.87 -2.89 47.29
C ARG A 382 -5.57 -2.98 46.48
N TYR A 383 -5.34 -2.11 45.50
CA TYR A 383 -4.05 -1.99 44.81
C TYR A 383 -2.88 -1.70 45.78
N VAL A 384 -3.15 -1.12 46.96
CA VAL A 384 -2.11 -0.89 47.98
C VAL A 384 -1.48 -2.20 48.45
N LEU A 385 -2.27 -3.28 48.48
CA LEU A 385 -1.89 -4.59 49.01
C LEU A 385 -0.91 -5.34 48.11
N VAL A 386 -0.79 -4.97 46.83
CA VAL A 386 0.11 -5.61 45.87
C VAL A 386 1.50 -4.97 45.81
N ASN A 387 1.75 -3.90 46.58
CA ASN A 387 3.06 -3.27 46.71
C ASN A 387 4.04 -4.19 47.45
N THR A 388 4.65 -5.10 46.69
CA THR A 388 5.47 -6.22 47.16
C THR A 388 6.83 -6.26 46.47
N ARG A 389 7.35 -5.11 46.04
CA ARG A 389 8.61 -5.04 45.27
C ARG A 389 9.80 -5.48 46.11
N VAL A 390 10.92 -5.78 45.45
CA VAL A 390 12.19 -6.01 46.14
C VAL A 390 12.60 -4.72 46.86
N PRO A 391 12.97 -4.76 48.15
CA PRO A 391 13.28 -3.56 48.92
C PRO A 391 14.55 -2.88 48.44
N GLU A 392 14.53 -1.55 48.36
CA GLU A 392 15.73 -0.74 48.20
C GLU A 392 16.28 -0.42 49.61
N VAL A 393 17.23 -1.23 50.09
CA VAL A 393 17.89 -0.99 51.39
C VAL A 393 19.19 -0.18 51.25
N PRO A 394 19.54 0.67 52.24
CA PRO A 394 20.78 1.45 52.20
C PRO A 394 22.06 0.60 52.24
N GLY A 395 23.07 0.99 51.46
CA GLY A 395 24.42 0.39 51.47
C GLY A 395 24.44 -1.05 50.93
N ASP A 396 25.32 -1.89 51.48
CA ASP A 396 25.45 -3.31 51.10
C ASP A 396 24.42 -4.22 51.79
N GLY A 397 23.30 -3.66 52.26
CA GLY A 397 22.34 -4.36 53.10
C GLY A 397 21.51 -5.46 52.41
N LEU A 398 21.53 -5.50 51.08
CA LEU A 398 20.93 -6.55 50.25
C LEU A 398 21.93 -6.95 49.16
N ASP A 399 22.77 -7.93 49.49
CA ASP A 399 23.70 -8.53 48.52
C ASP A 399 22.98 -9.51 47.58
N ALA A 400 23.72 -10.17 46.70
CA ALA A 400 23.15 -11.09 45.71
C ALA A 400 22.43 -12.30 46.35
N ASP A 401 22.94 -12.83 47.47
CA ASP A 401 22.31 -13.95 48.19
C ASP A 401 21.00 -13.50 48.86
N ALA A 402 21.04 -12.39 49.60
CA ALA A 402 19.87 -11.84 50.25
C ALA A 402 18.79 -11.42 49.25
N ARG A 403 19.20 -10.86 48.11
CA ARG A 403 18.28 -10.54 47.02
C ARG A 403 17.58 -11.79 46.51
N LYS A 404 18.33 -12.86 46.22
CA LYS A 404 17.75 -14.13 45.76
C LYS A 404 16.80 -14.75 46.79
N TRP A 405 17.15 -14.69 48.08
CA TRP A 405 16.27 -15.13 49.17
C TRP A 405 14.97 -14.31 49.22
N TYR A 406 15.06 -12.97 49.13
CA TYR A 406 13.88 -12.12 49.14
C TYR A 406 13.01 -12.28 47.89
N GLU A 407 13.62 -12.49 46.72
CA GLU A 407 12.89 -12.77 45.47
C GLU A 407 12.05 -14.06 45.60
N GLN A 408 12.56 -15.10 46.28
CA GLN A 408 11.76 -16.30 46.59
C GLN A 408 10.57 -15.99 47.51
N LEU A 409 10.79 -15.16 48.52
CA LEU A 409 9.74 -14.68 49.43
C LEU A 409 8.66 -13.90 48.65
N GLN A 410 9.08 -12.99 47.78
CA GLN A 410 8.22 -12.21 46.90
C GLN A 410 7.39 -13.10 45.96
N ILE A 411 7.99 -14.09 45.30
CA ILE A 411 7.28 -15.02 44.41
C ILE A 411 6.18 -15.76 45.19
N ALA A 412 6.51 -16.32 46.36
CA ALA A 412 5.54 -17.02 47.20
C ALA A 412 4.39 -16.09 47.62
N TRP A 413 4.69 -14.83 47.92
CA TRP A 413 3.68 -13.84 48.27
C TRP A 413 2.77 -13.50 47.09
N ARG A 414 3.34 -13.14 45.95
CA ARG A 414 2.61 -12.75 44.74
C ARG A 414 1.71 -13.89 44.23
N HIS A 415 2.16 -15.14 44.32
CA HIS A 415 1.37 -16.31 43.98
C HIS A 415 0.05 -16.37 44.76
N GLU A 416 0.09 -16.14 46.09
CA GLU A 416 -1.12 -16.11 46.93
C GLU A 416 -2.03 -14.92 46.59
N LEU A 417 -1.47 -13.75 46.27
CA LEU A 417 -2.24 -12.54 45.97
C LEU A 417 -3.05 -12.64 44.66
N LEU A 418 -2.59 -13.44 43.69
CA LEU A 418 -3.24 -13.58 42.38
C LEU A 418 -4.69 -14.06 42.48
N ASP A 419 -4.97 -14.93 43.45
CA ASP A 419 -6.27 -15.60 43.59
C ASP A 419 -7.21 -14.87 44.57
N LEU A 420 -6.74 -13.80 45.21
CA LEU A 420 -7.55 -12.97 46.10
C LEU A 420 -8.37 -11.95 45.32
N LEU A 421 -9.59 -11.66 45.79
CA LEU A 421 -10.49 -10.63 45.24
C LEU A 421 -9.92 -9.24 45.49
N LEU A 422 -9.02 -8.77 44.64
CA LEU A 422 -8.30 -7.51 44.82
C LEU A 422 -8.75 -6.41 43.85
N VAL A 423 -9.19 -6.75 42.63
CA VAL A 423 -9.36 -5.74 41.59
C VAL A 423 -10.81 -5.27 41.51
N GLU A 424 -11.05 -4.00 41.84
CA GLU A 424 -12.33 -3.33 41.61
C GLU A 424 -12.52 -3.10 40.10
N THR A 425 -13.72 -3.41 39.58
CA THR A 425 -14.06 -3.36 38.14
C THR A 425 -15.32 -2.54 37.87
N GLU A 426 -15.64 -2.30 36.60
CA GLU A 426 -16.83 -1.53 36.18
C GLU A 426 -18.01 -2.41 35.70
N ALA A 427 -17.95 -3.72 35.92
CA ALA A 427 -19.01 -4.64 35.48
C ALA A 427 -20.36 -4.33 36.15
N GLU A 428 -20.37 -4.27 37.48
CA GLU A 428 -21.49 -3.81 38.31
C GLU A 428 -20.94 -3.03 39.51
N ALA A 429 -21.80 -2.25 40.17
CA ALA A 429 -21.37 -1.45 41.31
C ALA A 429 -20.90 -2.36 42.46
N GLY A 430 -19.63 -2.22 42.84
CA GLY A 430 -19.01 -3.02 43.92
C GLY A 430 -18.40 -4.35 43.48
N THR A 431 -18.36 -4.65 42.17
CA THR A 431 -17.73 -5.88 41.68
C THR A 431 -16.21 -5.87 41.90
N VAL A 432 -15.71 -6.89 42.59
CA VAL A 432 -14.29 -7.14 42.79
C VAL A 432 -13.95 -8.54 42.32
N VAL A 433 -12.89 -8.68 41.53
CA VAL A 433 -12.45 -9.95 40.94
C VAL A 433 -11.03 -10.32 41.35
N PRO A 434 -10.61 -11.60 41.19
CA PRO A 434 -9.23 -12.00 41.40
C PRO A 434 -8.25 -11.30 40.46
N LEU A 435 -7.06 -10.97 40.95
CA LEU A 435 -6.02 -10.32 40.14
C LEU A 435 -5.63 -11.17 38.90
N ARG A 436 -5.63 -12.50 39.02
CA ARG A 436 -5.33 -13.42 37.90
C ARG A 436 -6.27 -13.26 36.70
N GLN A 437 -7.52 -12.88 36.95
CA GLN A 437 -8.56 -12.76 35.91
C GLN A 437 -8.49 -11.41 35.17
N VAL A 438 -7.76 -10.45 35.72
CA VAL A 438 -7.67 -9.11 35.16
C VAL A 438 -6.40 -8.95 34.34
N ARG A 439 -6.48 -8.11 33.33
CA ARG A 439 -5.30 -7.55 32.66
C ARG A 439 -5.26 -6.04 32.90
N ILE A 440 -4.08 -5.53 33.24
CA ILE A 440 -3.87 -4.10 33.52
C ILE A 440 -3.27 -3.44 32.27
N PRO A 441 -4.02 -2.61 31.53
CA PRO A 441 -3.51 -1.93 30.34
C PRO A 441 -2.28 -1.06 30.63
N ARG A 442 -1.18 -1.35 29.93
CA ARG A 442 0.05 -0.58 30.03
C ARG A 442 0.83 -0.68 28.72
N LEU A 443 0.95 0.43 28.02
CA LEU A 443 1.67 0.49 26.75
C LEU A 443 3.16 0.16 26.94
N GLN A 444 3.81 0.86 27.86
CA GLN A 444 5.21 0.68 28.24
C GLN A 444 5.48 1.29 29.61
N ALA A 445 6.67 1.05 30.17
CA ALA A 445 7.01 1.44 31.54
C ALA A 445 6.81 2.94 31.82
N ASN A 446 7.17 3.79 30.85
CA ASN A 446 7.17 5.26 30.95
C ASN A 446 6.09 5.94 30.08
N ALA A 447 5.05 5.20 29.67
CA ALA A 447 3.96 5.77 28.87
C ALA A 447 3.21 6.86 29.65
N LYS A 448 2.67 7.85 28.92
CA LYS A 448 1.78 8.85 29.54
C LYS A 448 0.50 8.16 30.00
N GLN A 449 -0.11 8.69 31.06
CA GLN A 449 -1.37 8.14 31.59
C GLN A 449 -2.46 8.08 30.53
N GLU A 450 -2.61 9.13 29.72
CA GLU A 450 -3.58 9.20 28.61
C GLU A 450 -3.42 8.05 27.61
N ASP A 451 -2.19 7.60 27.37
CA ASP A 451 -1.91 6.51 26.43
C ASP A 451 -2.29 5.14 27.02
N ASN A 452 -2.12 4.96 28.33
CA ASN A 452 -2.58 3.75 29.03
C ASN A 452 -4.11 3.73 29.14
N GLU A 453 -4.74 4.87 29.37
CA GLU A 453 -6.20 4.99 29.38
C GLU A 453 -6.81 4.70 28.01
N ALA A 454 -6.21 5.20 26.92
CA ALA A 454 -6.68 4.86 25.57
C ALA A 454 -6.54 3.36 25.26
N LEU A 455 -5.47 2.70 25.73
CA LEU A 455 -5.36 1.23 25.65
C LEU A 455 -6.40 0.53 26.53
N TRP A 456 -6.76 1.13 27.68
CA TRP A 456 -7.81 0.61 28.55
C TRP A 456 -9.18 0.64 27.89
N GLU A 457 -9.53 1.70 27.16
CA GLU A 457 -10.78 1.77 26.40
C GLU A 457 -10.84 0.66 25.34
N LEU A 458 -9.74 0.42 24.62
CA LEU A 458 -9.68 -0.68 23.65
C LEU A 458 -9.81 -2.05 24.35
N ALA A 459 -9.16 -2.22 25.51
CA ALA A 459 -9.16 -3.46 26.26
C ALA A 459 -10.52 -3.77 26.90
N VAL A 460 -11.22 -2.78 27.45
CA VAL A 460 -12.52 -2.99 28.11
C VAL A 460 -13.59 -3.41 27.10
N ASP A 461 -13.60 -2.82 25.91
CA ASP A 461 -14.52 -3.17 24.83
C ASP A 461 -14.30 -4.60 24.32
N PHE A 462 -13.06 -5.07 24.35
CA PHE A 462 -12.69 -6.40 23.83
C PHE A 462 -12.77 -7.50 24.89
N LEU A 463 -12.22 -7.28 26.09
CA LEU A 463 -12.12 -8.27 27.15
C LEU A 463 -13.37 -8.31 28.04
N GLY A 464 -14.11 -7.21 28.13
CA GLY A 464 -15.20 -7.02 29.08
C GLY A 464 -14.78 -6.24 30.32
N LYS A 465 -15.78 -5.67 31.00
CA LYS A 465 -15.59 -4.78 32.16
C LYS A 465 -15.05 -5.45 33.41
N ASP A 466 -15.23 -6.77 33.53
CA ASP A 466 -14.75 -7.62 34.62
C ASP A 466 -13.29 -8.08 34.44
N ALA A 467 -12.72 -7.91 33.24
CA ALA A 467 -11.36 -8.32 32.90
C ALA A 467 -10.33 -7.18 32.94
N VAL A 468 -10.74 -5.97 33.33
CA VAL A 468 -9.89 -4.77 33.45
C VAL A 468 -10.18 -4.04 34.77
N PRO A 469 -9.22 -3.27 35.33
CA PRO A 469 -9.46 -2.53 36.56
C PRO A 469 -10.40 -1.35 36.30
N ARG A 470 -11.05 -0.83 37.35
CA ARG A 470 -11.80 0.44 37.27
C ARG A 470 -10.92 1.56 36.71
N ARG A 471 -11.46 2.39 35.82
CA ARG A 471 -10.64 3.30 35.00
C ARG A 471 -9.83 4.29 35.85
N ASP A 472 -10.42 4.86 36.89
CA ASP A 472 -9.77 5.79 37.84
C ASP A 472 -8.64 5.15 38.66
N LEU A 473 -8.64 3.81 38.80
CA LEU A 473 -7.62 3.06 39.53
C LEU A 473 -6.49 2.54 38.63
N LEU A 474 -6.59 2.69 37.31
CA LEU A 474 -5.58 2.20 36.36
C LEU A 474 -4.15 2.70 36.67
N PRO A 475 -3.91 4.01 36.94
CA PRO A 475 -2.55 4.50 37.22
C PRO A 475 -1.99 3.93 38.52
N MET A 476 -2.88 3.67 39.48
CA MET A 476 -2.55 3.17 40.81
C MET A 476 -2.15 1.70 40.74
N TRP A 477 -2.89 0.88 40.00
CA TRP A 477 -2.53 -0.51 39.70
C TRP A 477 -1.19 -0.62 38.96
N SER A 478 -1.00 0.20 37.93
CA SER A 478 0.24 0.22 37.15
C SER A 478 1.47 0.53 38.02
N LYS A 479 1.34 1.46 38.98
CA LYS A 479 2.40 1.80 39.92
C LYS A 479 2.63 0.72 40.98
N ALA A 480 1.57 0.13 41.51
CA ALA A 480 1.64 -0.77 42.66
C ALA A 480 2.23 -2.15 42.33
N LEU A 481 1.95 -2.69 41.13
CA LEU A 481 2.44 -4.01 40.70
C LEU A 481 3.97 -4.08 40.57
N GLY A 482 4.62 -2.95 40.28
CA GLY A 482 6.07 -2.82 40.28
C GLY A 482 6.68 -2.48 38.91
N VAL A 483 7.99 -2.69 38.83
CA VAL A 483 8.80 -2.43 37.63
C VAL A 483 8.87 -3.67 36.73
N GLU A 484 9.21 -3.46 35.45
CA GLU A 484 9.18 -4.52 34.43
C GLU A 484 10.10 -5.69 34.79
N GLU A 485 11.27 -5.41 35.38
CA GLU A 485 12.28 -6.41 35.75
C GLU A 485 11.79 -7.39 36.83
N GLU A 486 10.76 -7.03 37.59
CA GLU A 486 10.17 -7.88 38.62
C GLU A 486 8.87 -8.55 38.14
N MET A 487 8.44 -8.36 36.89
CA MET A 487 7.15 -8.88 36.44
C MET A 487 7.10 -10.41 36.37
N GLU A 488 8.24 -11.04 36.10
CA GLU A 488 8.33 -12.51 36.09
C GLU A 488 7.99 -13.14 37.44
N SER A 489 8.19 -12.43 38.56
CA SER A 489 7.88 -12.98 39.89
C SER A 489 6.38 -13.06 40.20
N TRP A 490 5.53 -12.46 39.36
CA TRP A 490 4.09 -12.72 39.38
C TRP A 490 3.73 -14.08 38.78
N GLY A 491 4.56 -14.67 37.92
CA GLY A 491 4.29 -15.96 37.28
C GLY A 491 3.12 -15.96 36.26
N GLU A 492 2.52 -14.81 36.01
CA GLU A 492 1.39 -14.60 35.10
C GLU A 492 1.57 -13.27 34.34
N THR A 493 1.05 -13.19 33.12
CA THR A 493 1.07 -11.94 32.35
C THR A 493 -0.06 -11.01 32.81
N ILE A 494 0.24 -10.16 33.79
CA ILE A 494 -0.74 -9.21 34.36
C ILE A 494 -0.90 -7.97 33.46
N PHE A 495 0.20 -7.39 32.98
CA PHE A 495 0.12 -6.21 32.12
C PHE A 495 -0.37 -6.58 30.71
N LEU A 496 -1.39 -5.86 30.24
CA LEU A 496 -1.82 -5.90 28.84
C LEU A 496 -1.02 -4.88 28.05
N LYS A 497 -0.02 -5.36 27.30
CA LYS A 497 0.61 -4.59 26.24
C LYS A 497 -0.22 -4.70 24.97
N VAL A 498 0.07 -3.82 24.01
CA VAL A 498 -0.62 -3.79 22.71
C VAL A 498 -0.49 -5.13 21.99
N GLU A 499 0.68 -5.74 22.00
CA GLU A 499 0.96 -7.03 21.37
C GLU A 499 0.07 -8.15 21.93
N HIS A 500 -0.18 -8.14 23.25
CA HIS A 500 -1.08 -9.10 23.89
C HIS A 500 -2.52 -8.91 23.40
N LEU A 501 -2.98 -7.66 23.28
CA LEU A 501 -4.31 -7.37 22.72
C LEU A 501 -4.41 -7.81 21.25
N LEU A 502 -3.40 -7.51 20.43
CA LEU A 502 -3.35 -7.92 19.03
C LEU A 502 -3.35 -9.45 18.87
N GLN A 503 -2.65 -10.16 19.75
CA GLN A 503 -2.68 -11.62 19.79
C GLN A 503 -4.11 -12.14 20.06
N LEU A 504 -4.77 -11.61 21.09
CA LEU A 504 -6.13 -12.01 21.45
C LEU A 504 -7.16 -11.70 20.35
N VAL A 505 -7.00 -10.57 19.65
CA VAL A 505 -7.80 -10.23 18.46
C VAL A 505 -7.56 -11.26 17.35
N GLY A 506 -6.30 -11.55 17.04
CA GLY A 506 -5.94 -12.50 15.99
C GLY A 506 -6.44 -13.93 16.25
N GLU A 507 -6.55 -14.34 17.51
CA GLU A 507 -7.12 -15.64 17.90
C GLU A 507 -8.61 -15.79 17.52
N LYS A 508 -9.35 -14.68 17.34
CA LYS A 508 -10.74 -14.71 16.87
C LYS A 508 -10.89 -15.07 15.40
N LYS A 509 -9.81 -14.92 14.61
CA LYS A 509 -9.70 -15.24 13.17
C LYS A 509 -10.61 -14.46 12.22
N THR A 510 -11.78 -13.99 12.66
CA THR A 510 -12.76 -13.29 11.83
C THR A 510 -13.34 -12.08 12.58
N LEU A 511 -13.77 -11.07 11.83
CA LEU A 511 -14.45 -9.87 12.32
C LEU A 511 -15.74 -10.20 13.08
N ALA A 512 -16.54 -11.13 12.54
CA ALA A 512 -17.78 -11.57 13.16
C ALA A 512 -17.58 -12.28 14.52
N ALA A 513 -16.39 -12.83 14.76
CA ALA A 513 -16.04 -13.49 16.02
C ALA A 513 -15.50 -12.54 17.10
N LEU A 514 -15.38 -11.24 16.80
CA LEU A 514 -14.95 -10.28 17.80
C LEU A 514 -16.03 -10.11 18.89
N PRO A 515 -15.64 -10.02 20.19
CA PRO A 515 -16.61 -10.01 21.30
C PRO A 515 -17.67 -8.91 21.20
N MET A 516 -17.28 -7.68 20.83
CA MET A 516 -18.22 -6.56 20.69
C MET A 516 -19.22 -6.75 19.53
N VAL A 517 -18.83 -7.44 18.46
CA VAL A 517 -19.72 -7.76 17.32
C VAL A 517 -20.75 -8.80 17.73
N ILE A 518 -20.33 -9.84 18.46
CA ILE A 518 -21.23 -10.84 19.03
C ILE A 518 -22.24 -10.19 19.99
N ALA A 519 -21.75 -9.32 20.89
CA ALA A 519 -22.60 -8.60 21.84
C ALA A 519 -23.62 -7.67 21.15
N ALA A 520 -23.26 -7.09 20.00
CA ALA A 520 -24.13 -6.27 19.17
C ALA A 520 -25.08 -7.06 18.26
N GLY A 521 -25.18 -8.39 18.43
CA GLY A 521 -26.07 -9.22 17.62
C GLY A 521 -25.59 -9.44 16.18
N GLY A 522 -24.28 -9.34 15.93
CA GLY A 522 -23.67 -9.51 14.62
C GLY A 522 -23.48 -8.22 13.82
N ASP A 523 -23.69 -7.04 14.42
CA ASP A 523 -23.38 -5.77 13.76
C ASP A 523 -21.86 -5.57 13.65
N GLU A 524 -21.32 -5.88 12.47
CA GLU A 524 -19.90 -5.73 12.16
C GLU A 524 -19.40 -4.29 12.26
N LYS A 525 -20.28 -3.29 12.13
CA LYS A 525 -19.91 -1.87 12.19
C LYS A 525 -19.21 -1.53 13.50
N VAL A 526 -19.71 -2.07 14.62
CA VAL A 526 -19.11 -1.86 15.94
C VAL A 526 -17.68 -2.43 15.99
N GLY A 527 -17.44 -3.58 15.37
CA GLY A 527 -16.10 -4.17 15.27
C GLY A 527 -15.15 -3.36 14.41
N ILE A 528 -15.65 -2.77 13.32
CA ILE A 528 -14.85 -1.93 12.41
C ILE A 528 -14.49 -0.61 13.07
N ASP A 529 -15.46 0.05 13.70
CA ASP A 529 -15.23 1.29 14.44
C ASP A 529 -14.17 1.07 15.53
N TRP A 530 -14.23 -0.07 16.25
CA TRP A 530 -13.23 -0.46 17.23
C TRP A 530 -11.86 -0.75 16.61
N LEU A 531 -11.79 -1.49 15.50
CA LEU A 531 -10.53 -1.76 14.80
C LEU A 531 -9.88 -0.48 14.28
N ASN A 532 -10.66 0.47 13.76
CA ASN A 532 -10.16 1.77 13.33
C ASN A 532 -9.61 2.59 14.50
N ALA A 533 -10.26 2.53 15.68
CA ALA A 533 -9.72 3.13 16.90
C ALA A 533 -8.40 2.47 17.33
N LEU A 534 -8.29 1.15 17.23
CA LEU A 534 -7.05 0.40 17.47
C LEU A 534 -5.94 0.83 16.48
N TYR A 535 -6.23 0.93 15.18
CA TYR A 535 -5.22 1.36 14.20
C TYR A 535 -4.80 2.81 14.39
N ALA A 536 -5.73 3.70 14.75
CA ALA A 536 -5.40 5.08 15.12
C ALA A 536 -4.47 5.12 16.35
N TYR A 537 -4.71 4.25 17.34
CA TYR A 537 -3.84 4.09 18.50
C TYR A 537 -2.44 3.60 18.09
N LEU A 538 -2.35 2.57 17.24
CA LEU A 538 -1.07 2.07 16.71
C LEU A 538 -0.31 3.14 15.92
N ALA A 539 -1.00 3.91 15.08
CA ALA A 539 -0.42 4.98 14.28
C ALA A 539 0.14 6.11 15.15
N LYS A 540 -0.60 6.53 16.19
CA LYS A 540 -0.16 7.54 17.17
C LYS A 540 1.15 7.15 17.86
N HIS A 541 1.36 5.85 18.09
CA HIS A 541 2.51 5.31 18.82
C HIS A 541 3.60 4.70 17.90
N GLU A 542 3.51 4.87 16.59
CA GLU A 542 4.45 4.31 15.60
C GLU A 542 4.54 2.77 15.63
N LEU A 543 3.46 2.09 16.02
CA LEU A 543 3.38 0.63 16.19
C LEU A 543 2.66 -0.10 15.05
N MET A 544 2.40 0.56 13.92
CA MET A 544 1.70 -0.03 12.77
C MET A 544 2.44 -1.25 12.17
N SER A 545 3.75 -1.37 12.39
CA SER A 545 4.53 -2.54 11.96
C SER A 545 4.07 -3.85 12.61
N LEU A 546 3.42 -3.79 13.79
CA LEU A 546 2.87 -4.96 14.48
C LEU A 546 1.77 -5.66 13.66
N LEU A 547 1.09 -4.95 12.77
CA LEU A 547 0.08 -5.54 11.87
C LEU A 547 0.69 -6.57 10.89
N ARG A 548 2.01 -6.58 10.71
CA ARG A 548 2.73 -7.62 9.94
C ARG A 548 2.97 -8.90 10.74
N ALA A 549 2.91 -8.82 12.06
CA ALA A 549 3.15 -9.94 12.97
C ALA A 549 1.85 -10.56 13.52
N PHE A 550 0.79 -9.76 13.66
CA PHE A 550 -0.49 -10.20 14.22
C PHE A 550 -1.63 -10.11 13.20
N PRO A 551 -2.40 -11.20 12.97
CA PRO A 551 -3.44 -11.23 11.95
C PRO A 551 -4.71 -10.55 12.48
N VAL A 552 -4.76 -9.23 12.43
CA VAL A 552 -5.87 -8.43 12.98
C VAL A 552 -6.60 -7.59 11.93
N VAL A 553 -6.10 -7.56 10.70
CA VAL A 553 -6.62 -6.69 9.63
C VAL A 553 -7.62 -7.46 8.78
N PRO A 554 -8.91 -7.09 8.75
CA PRO A 554 -9.91 -7.86 8.03
C PRO A 554 -9.77 -7.68 6.51
N ASN A 555 -9.80 -8.79 5.78
CA ASN A 555 -10.02 -8.77 4.34
C ASN A 555 -11.51 -8.51 4.01
N GLN A 556 -11.89 -8.51 2.74
CA GLN A 556 -13.27 -8.23 2.32
C GLN A 556 -14.31 -9.28 2.78
N PHE A 557 -13.88 -10.48 3.20
CA PHE A 557 -14.75 -11.47 3.84
C PHE A 557 -14.83 -11.33 5.36
N GLY A 558 -14.06 -10.40 5.95
CA GLY A 558 -13.93 -10.25 7.37
C GLY A 558 -12.93 -11.22 8.02
N ASP A 559 -12.19 -12.02 7.26
CA ASP A 559 -11.10 -12.82 7.83
C ASP A 559 -9.98 -11.90 8.30
N LEU A 560 -9.52 -12.07 9.52
CA LEU A 560 -8.40 -11.32 10.07
C LEU A 560 -7.09 -11.87 9.50
N ARG A 561 -6.35 -11.00 8.81
CA ARG A 561 -5.11 -11.31 8.10
C ARG A 561 -3.97 -10.44 8.60
N LEU A 562 -2.75 -10.89 8.31
CA LEU A 562 -1.54 -10.08 8.48
C LEU A 562 -1.52 -9.00 7.40
N LEU A 563 -1.10 -7.78 7.76
CA LEU A 563 -0.83 -6.70 6.80
C LEU A 563 0.52 -6.92 6.10
N ASN A 564 0.65 -8.05 5.41
CA ASN A 564 1.85 -8.47 4.71
C ASN A 564 1.77 -8.17 3.20
N GLU A 565 2.73 -8.68 2.44
CA GLU A 565 2.82 -8.55 0.98
C GLU A 565 1.70 -9.25 0.20
N LYS A 566 0.78 -9.96 0.86
CA LYS A 566 -0.38 -10.60 0.22
C LYS A 566 -1.70 -9.87 0.43
N LEU A 567 -1.75 -8.93 1.37
CA LEU A 567 -2.93 -8.09 1.62
C LEU A 567 -2.69 -6.72 0.96
N PHE A 568 -3.65 -6.24 0.19
CA PHE A 568 -3.55 -5.02 -0.60
C PHE A 568 -4.68 -4.06 -0.22
N VAL A 569 -4.39 -2.76 -0.25
CA VAL A 569 -5.39 -1.71 -0.09
C VAL A 569 -5.96 -1.36 -1.47
N GLU A 570 -7.28 -1.15 -1.57
CA GLU A 570 -7.84 -0.62 -2.82
C GLU A 570 -7.50 0.87 -2.94
N ARG A 571 -7.04 1.28 -4.13
CA ARG A 571 -6.79 2.69 -4.38
C ARG A 571 -8.10 3.50 -4.31
N PRO A 572 -8.20 4.56 -3.48
CA PRO A 572 -9.46 5.28 -3.26
C PRO A 572 -10.09 5.91 -4.51
N ASP A 573 -9.27 6.41 -5.44
CA ASP A 573 -9.71 7.01 -6.71
C ASP A 573 -9.97 5.97 -7.82
N GLU A 574 -9.66 4.70 -7.58
CA GLU A 574 -9.75 3.63 -8.58
C GLU A 574 -10.18 2.29 -7.95
N LEU A 575 -11.31 2.30 -7.25
CA LEU A 575 -11.91 1.12 -6.63
C LEU A 575 -12.22 0.03 -7.67
N ILE A 576 -12.14 -1.23 -7.23
CA ILE A 576 -12.41 -2.40 -8.07
C ILE A 576 -13.87 -2.80 -7.86
N PRO A 577 -14.77 -2.65 -8.84
CA PRO A 577 -16.17 -2.92 -8.61
C PRO A 577 -16.45 -4.39 -8.30
N ALA A 578 -17.47 -4.67 -7.48
CA ALA A 578 -17.83 -6.04 -7.09
C ALA A 578 -18.02 -7.00 -8.28
N PRO A 579 -18.64 -6.61 -9.40
CA PRO A 579 -18.75 -7.49 -10.57
C PRO A 579 -17.40 -7.86 -11.20
N VAL A 580 -16.38 -6.99 -11.10
CA VAL A 580 -15.01 -7.30 -11.58
C VAL A 580 -14.32 -8.27 -10.62
N LEU A 581 -14.54 -8.13 -9.31
CA LEU A 581 -14.06 -9.09 -8.30
C LEU A 581 -14.72 -10.47 -8.46
N ASP A 582 -15.99 -10.52 -8.88
CA ASP A 582 -16.68 -11.78 -9.20
C ASP A 582 -15.99 -12.50 -10.36
N VAL A 583 -15.64 -11.76 -11.43
CA VAL A 583 -14.90 -12.32 -12.57
C VAL A 583 -13.50 -12.79 -12.16
N LEU A 584 -12.78 -12.02 -11.34
CA LEU A 584 -11.48 -12.44 -10.82
C LEU A 584 -11.60 -13.78 -10.07
N HIS A 585 -12.65 -13.94 -9.25
CA HIS A 585 -12.89 -15.20 -8.56
C HIS A 585 -13.20 -16.36 -9.50
N GLN A 586 -14.01 -16.15 -10.55
CA GLN A 586 -14.25 -17.16 -11.61
C GLN A 586 -12.95 -17.56 -12.34
N LEU A 587 -11.96 -16.67 -12.40
CA LEU A 587 -10.63 -16.92 -12.99
C LEU A 587 -9.62 -17.53 -12.00
N ASP A 588 -10.09 -18.06 -10.87
CA ASP A 588 -9.27 -18.62 -9.78
C ASP A 588 -8.29 -17.61 -9.17
N LEU A 589 -8.66 -16.32 -9.18
CA LEU A 589 -7.89 -15.21 -8.59
C LEU A 589 -8.68 -14.61 -7.41
N PRO A 590 -8.46 -15.07 -6.17
CA PRO A 590 -9.28 -14.72 -5.02
C PRO A 590 -8.93 -13.35 -4.45
N TRP A 591 -9.08 -12.28 -5.24
CA TRP A 591 -8.68 -10.93 -4.81
C TRP A 591 -9.43 -10.45 -3.57
N ARG A 592 -10.66 -10.91 -3.32
CA ARG A 592 -11.37 -10.59 -2.07
C ARG A 592 -10.66 -11.09 -0.81
N ASP A 593 -9.92 -12.20 -0.91
CA ASP A 593 -9.09 -12.72 0.18
C ASP A 593 -7.84 -11.87 0.40
N GLU A 594 -7.35 -11.26 -0.68
CA GLU A 594 -6.13 -10.46 -0.75
C GLU A 594 -6.38 -8.95 -0.63
N LEU A 595 -7.63 -8.51 -0.58
CA LEU A 595 -8.00 -7.10 -0.46
C LEU A 595 -8.47 -6.80 0.95
N LEU A 596 -7.94 -5.71 1.50
CA LEU A 596 -8.39 -5.12 2.74
C LEU A 596 -9.82 -4.58 2.59
N ARG A 597 -10.60 -4.68 3.66
CA ARG A 597 -11.98 -4.18 3.70
C ARG A 597 -12.02 -2.64 3.62
N ARG A 598 -12.92 -2.09 2.80
CA ARG A 598 -12.91 -0.66 2.39
C ARG A 598 -13.13 0.37 3.48
N ASP A 599 -13.79 -0.01 4.56
CA ASP A 599 -14.11 0.83 5.71
C ASP A 599 -13.05 0.75 6.83
N ILE A 600 -11.97 0.01 6.59
CA ILE A 600 -10.80 0.00 7.46
C ILE A 600 -9.90 1.18 7.10
N GLU A 601 -9.60 1.98 8.11
CA GLU A 601 -8.71 3.12 8.02
C GLU A 601 -7.36 2.75 8.63
N LEU A 602 -6.28 2.97 7.87
CA LEU A 602 -4.90 2.78 8.34
C LEU A 602 -4.17 4.13 8.37
N PRO A 603 -4.34 4.96 9.42
CA PRO A 603 -3.83 6.31 9.46
C PRO A 603 -2.31 6.36 9.36
N ASN A 604 -1.78 7.29 8.55
CA ASN A 604 -0.34 7.51 8.37
C ASN A 604 0.45 6.25 7.95
N TYR A 605 -0.20 5.25 7.36
CA TYR A 605 0.44 4.02 6.90
C TYR A 605 0.23 3.81 5.40
N THR A 606 1.33 3.80 4.65
CA THR A 606 1.32 3.47 3.23
C THR A 606 1.57 1.98 3.07
N HIS A 607 0.66 1.29 2.38
CA HIS A 607 0.79 -0.12 2.03
C HIS A 607 0.67 -0.30 0.53
N GLN A 608 0.98 -1.48 0.04
CA GLN A 608 0.79 -1.83 -1.37
C GLN A 608 -0.69 -1.74 -1.75
N GLU A 609 -0.93 -1.20 -2.95
CA GLU A 609 -2.27 -0.94 -3.46
C GLU A 609 -2.59 -1.85 -4.64
N ARG A 610 -3.88 -2.09 -4.86
CA ARG A 610 -4.43 -2.58 -6.13
C ARG A 610 -5.54 -1.65 -6.60
N ALA A 611 -5.61 -1.48 -7.90
CA ALA A 611 -6.60 -0.66 -8.57
C ALA A 611 -7.29 -1.44 -9.70
N LEU A 612 -8.34 -0.86 -10.27
CA LEU A 612 -9.05 -1.46 -11.41
C LEU A 612 -8.14 -1.79 -12.60
N ARG A 613 -7.16 -0.94 -12.93
CA ARG A 613 -6.17 -1.21 -14.00
C ARG A 613 -5.37 -2.48 -13.76
N ASP A 614 -5.08 -2.81 -12.50
CA ASP A 614 -4.34 -4.01 -12.15
C ASP A 614 -5.24 -5.23 -12.36
N ALA A 615 -6.50 -5.15 -11.94
CA ALA A 615 -7.50 -6.18 -12.20
C ALA A 615 -7.68 -6.41 -13.70
N SER A 616 -7.82 -5.33 -14.47
CA SER A 616 -7.86 -5.34 -15.93
C SER A 616 -6.65 -6.03 -16.54
N THR A 617 -5.45 -5.70 -16.09
CA THR A 617 -4.19 -6.27 -16.61
C THR A 617 -4.12 -7.78 -16.32
N VAL A 618 -4.44 -8.19 -15.09
CA VAL A 618 -4.37 -9.60 -14.68
C VAL A 618 -5.45 -10.43 -15.39
N ILE A 619 -6.69 -9.93 -15.49
CA ILE A 619 -7.76 -10.57 -16.26
C ILE A 619 -7.32 -10.72 -17.72
N ASN A 620 -6.87 -9.64 -18.37
CA ASN A 620 -6.43 -9.70 -19.76
C ASN A 620 -5.24 -10.63 -19.97
N THR A 621 -4.39 -10.82 -18.97
CA THR A 621 -3.29 -11.80 -19.02
C THR A 621 -3.84 -13.23 -19.01
N LYS A 622 -4.84 -13.52 -18.15
CA LYS A 622 -5.53 -14.82 -18.14
C LYS A 622 -6.29 -15.11 -19.43
N LEU A 623 -6.91 -14.09 -20.02
CA LEU A 623 -7.56 -14.20 -21.33
C LEU A 623 -6.55 -14.38 -22.49
N LYS A 624 -5.26 -14.11 -22.28
CA LYS A 624 -4.19 -14.25 -23.28
C LYS A 624 -3.44 -15.58 -23.18
N GLU A 625 -3.85 -16.53 -22.34
CA GLU A 625 -3.14 -17.81 -22.16
C GLU A 625 -2.81 -18.47 -23.52
N PRO A 626 -1.51 -18.55 -23.90
CA PRO A 626 -1.12 -19.08 -25.20
C PRO A 626 -1.21 -20.61 -25.21
N GLN A 627 -1.77 -21.19 -26.27
CA GLN A 627 -1.62 -22.62 -26.51
C GLN A 627 -0.15 -22.92 -26.88
N HIS A 628 0.44 -23.89 -26.20
CA HIS A 628 1.62 -24.58 -26.72
C HIS A 628 1.19 -25.57 -27.82
N LYS A 629 1.01 -25.08 -29.05
CA LYS A 629 1.27 -25.71 -30.37
C LYS A 629 0.25 -25.26 -31.43
N THR A 630 0.82 -24.99 -32.61
CA THR A 630 0.23 -24.94 -33.97
C THR A 630 -0.78 -23.83 -34.28
N ASP A 631 -0.36 -22.89 -35.15
CA ASP A 631 -1.00 -22.11 -36.24
C ASP A 631 -2.53 -21.92 -36.38
N ALA A 632 -3.35 -22.33 -35.42
CA ALA A 632 -4.75 -21.95 -35.34
C ALA A 632 -4.91 -20.78 -34.37
N LEU A 633 -5.79 -19.84 -34.70
CA LEU A 633 -6.25 -18.75 -33.82
C LEU A 633 -7.03 -19.27 -32.59
N GLU A 634 -6.82 -20.51 -32.14
CA GLU A 634 -7.52 -21.07 -30.98
C GLU A 634 -6.96 -20.50 -29.67
N SER A 635 -7.82 -19.83 -28.90
CA SER A 635 -7.47 -19.41 -27.55
C SER A 635 -7.62 -20.57 -26.57
N ALA A 636 -6.57 -20.89 -25.82
CA ALA A 636 -6.63 -21.89 -24.73
C ALA A 636 -7.76 -21.57 -23.72
N PHE A 637 -8.09 -20.27 -23.55
CA PHE A 637 -9.13 -19.82 -22.65
C PHE A 637 -10.53 -20.33 -23.05
N LEU A 638 -10.84 -20.39 -24.35
CA LEU A 638 -12.16 -20.82 -24.84
C LEU A 638 -12.45 -22.31 -24.59
N GLN A 639 -11.42 -23.10 -24.23
CA GLN A 639 -11.57 -24.51 -23.88
C GLN A 639 -12.03 -24.73 -22.42
N ARG A 640 -12.12 -23.67 -21.61
CA ARG A 640 -12.67 -23.79 -20.25
C ARG A 640 -14.19 -23.97 -20.30
N ASP A 641 -14.73 -24.83 -19.44
CA ASP A 641 -16.18 -25.06 -19.31
C ASP A 641 -16.96 -23.79 -18.94
N ASP A 642 -16.32 -22.84 -18.25
CA ASP A 642 -16.91 -21.57 -17.79
C ASP A 642 -16.56 -20.35 -18.66
N ALA A 643 -15.83 -20.54 -19.77
CA ALA A 643 -15.34 -19.44 -20.62
C ALA A 643 -16.49 -18.55 -21.13
N GLN A 644 -17.59 -19.18 -21.58
CA GLN A 644 -18.78 -18.48 -22.03
C GLN A 644 -19.32 -17.56 -20.93
N GLN A 645 -19.50 -18.09 -19.72
CA GLN A 645 -20.07 -17.36 -18.60
C GLN A 645 -19.19 -16.16 -18.21
N ILE A 646 -17.87 -16.36 -18.11
CA ILE A 646 -16.91 -15.30 -17.75
C ILE A 646 -16.91 -14.17 -18.79
N LEU A 647 -16.88 -14.50 -20.08
CA LEU A 647 -16.86 -13.51 -21.16
C LEU A 647 -18.16 -12.71 -21.22
N VAL A 648 -19.30 -13.39 -21.04
CA VAL A 648 -20.61 -12.76 -20.95
C VAL A 648 -20.68 -11.83 -19.74
N ASP A 649 -20.23 -12.28 -18.57
CA ASP A 649 -20.25 -11.49 -17.34
C ASP A 649 -19.40 -10.22 -17.47
N LEU A 650 -18.22 -10.31 -18.09
CA LEU A 650 -17.37 -9.17 -18.43
C LEU A 650 -18.05 -8.20 -19.40
N LEU A 651 -18.59 -8.70 -20.51
CA LEU A 651 -19.13 -7.83 -21.55
C LEU A 651 -20.45 -7.17 -21.14
N ARG A 652 -21.19 -7.78 -20.22
CA ARG A 652 -22.40 -7.22 -19.61
C ARG A 652 -22.11 -5.98 -18.75
N LEU A 653 -20.88 -5.80 -18.26
CA LEU A 653 -20.53 -4.65 -17.40
C LEU A 653 -20.46 -3.35 -18.21
N THR A 654 -21.31 -2.38 -17.90
CA THR A 654 -21.35 -1.08 -18.59
C THR A 654 -21.24 0.09 -17.62
N SER A 655 -20.79 1.25 -18.09
CA SER A 655 -20.73 2.48 -17.28
C SER A 655 -22.09 3.21 -17.31
N PRO A 656 -22.47 3.99 -16.29
CA PRO A 656 -23.74 4.74 -16.27
C PRO A 656 -23.96 5.68 -17.46
N ASN A 657 -22.86 6.19 -18.03
CA ASN A 657 -22.86 7.13 -19.17
C ASN A 657 -22.46 6.46 -20.50
N ALA A 658 -22.41 5.13 -20.57
CA ALA A 658 -22.04 4.43 -21.79
C ALA A 658 -23.16 4.58 -22.85
N ASP A 659 -22.77 4.91 -24.08
CA ASP A 659 -23.69 4.99 -25.21
C ASP A 659 -24.12 3.56 -25.64
N ASP A 660 -25.43 3.35 -25.78
CA ASP A 660 -26.01 2.09 -26.26
C ASP A 660 -25.56 1.73 -27.69
N THR A 661 -25.01 2.70 -28.43
CA THR A 661 -24.43 2.50 -29.76
C THR A 661 -22.97 2.05 -29.72
N THR A 662 -22.33 1.90 -28.56
CA THR A 662 -20.95 1.40 -28.49
C THR A 662 -20.85 -0.03 -29.06
N LEU A 663 -19.69 -0.35 -29.65
CA LEU A 663 -19.39 -1.66 -30.23
C LEU A 663 -19.72 -2.81 -29.25
N ARG A 664 -19.43 -2.63 -27.96
CA ARG A 664 -19.71 -3.63 -26.92
C ARG A 664 -21.20 -3.84 -26.67
N SER A 665 -21.98 -2.77 -26.58
CA SER A 665 -23.43 -2.85 -26.40
C SER A 665 -24.10 -3.54 -27.60
N GLN A 666 -23.67 -3.21 -28.82
CA GLN A 666 -24.14 -3.87 -30.04
C GLN A 666 -23.75 -5.36 -30.08
N LEU A 667 -22.51 -5.71 -29.74
CA LEU A 667 -22.07 -7.11 -29.64
C LEU A 667 -22.91 -7.88 -28.62
N PHE A 668 -23.19 -7.28 -27.47
CA PHE A 668 -23.96 -7.92 -26.40
C PHE A 668 -25.40 -8.25 -26.83
N GLN A 669 -26.02 -7.48 -27.72
CA GLN A 669 -27.33 -7.84 -28.29
C GLN A 669 -27.26 -9.15 -29.08
N PHE A 670 -26.23 -9.33 -29.91
CA PHE A 670 -26.03 -10.60 -30.63
C PHE A 670 -25.77 -11.77 -29.69
N VAL A 671 -25.06 -11.54 -28.58
CA VAL A 671 -24.85 -12.52 -27.50
C VAL A 671 -26.17 -12.95 -26.87
N GLN A 672 -27.05 -12.00 -26.54
CA GLN A 672 -28.36 -12.30 -25.96
C GLN A 672 -29.21 -13.14 -26.90
N ASP A 673 -29.23 -12.80 -28.19
CA ASP A 673 -30.00 -13.51 -29.21
C ASP A 673 -29.49 -14.95 -29.42
N LEU A 674 -28.16 -15.15 -29.56
CA LEU A 674 -27.59 -16.45 -29.92
C LEU A 674 -27.38 -17.39 -28.72
N LEU A 675 -26.90 -16.87 -27.59
CA LEU A 675 -26.58 -17.67 -26.40
C LEU A 675 -27.73 -17.72 -25.38
N HIS A 676 -28.88 -17.11 -25.69
CA HIS A 676 -30.08 -17.07 -24.84
C HIS A 676 -29.80 -16.53 -23.42
N VAL A 677 -28.90 -15.55 -23.31
CA VAL A 677 -28.49 -14.97 -22.04
C VAL A 677 -29.60 -14.09 -21.47
N GLU A 678 -30.15 -14.47 -20.31
CA GLU A 678 -31.14 -13.66 -19.60
C GLU A 678 -30.51 -12.44 -18.90
N GLY A 679 -31.21 -11.30 -18.95
CA GLY A 679 -30.81 -10.04 -18.31
C GLY A 679 -30.01 -9.09 -19.22
N GLY A 680 -30.17 -7.78 -19.00
CA GLY A 680 -29.52 -6.72 -19.78
C GLY A 680 -28.14 -6.29 -19.23
N PRO A 681 -27.55 -5.21 -19.79
CA PRO A 681 -26.32 -4.61 -19.30
C PRO A 681 -26.39 -4.29 -17.80
N LYS A 682 -25.33 -4.59 -17.07
CA LYS A 682 -25.20 -4.29 -15.64
C LYS A 682 -24.39 -3.01 -15.49
N THR A 683 -25.05 -1.96 -15.03
CA THR A 683 -24.39 -0.68 -14.77
C THR A 683 -23.46 -0.78 -13.56
N VAL A 684 -22.21 -0.38 -13.74
CA VAL A 684 -21.16 -0.41 -12.73
C VAL A 684 -20.43 0.93 -12.73
N GLU A 685 -20.38 1.57 -11.56
CA GLU A 685 -19.59 2.79 -11.37
C GLU A 685 -18.10 2.48 -11.49
N SER A 686 -17.33 3.40 -12.08
CA SER A 686 -15.86 3.30 -12.20
C SER A 686 -15.37 2.11 -13.03
N LEU A 687 -15.64 2.12 -14.35
CA LEU A 687 -15.06 1.16 -15.31
C LEU A 687 -14.04 1.78 -16.28
N GLN A 688 -13.70 3.07 -16.14
CA GLN A 688 -12.96 3.83 -17.17
C GLN A 688 -11.56 3.30 -17.49
N TYR A 689 -10.95 2.51 -16.60
CA TYR A 689 -9.60 1.96 -16.77
C TYR A 689 -9.57 0.47 -17.13
N PHE A 690 -10.73 -0.16 -17.32
CA PHE A 690 -10.80 -1.56 -17.71
C PHE A 690 -10.70 -1.72 -19.24
N ASP A 691 -9.77 -2.57 -19.70
CA ASP A 691 -9.61 -2.90 -21.12
C ASP A 691 -10.45 -4.13 -21.47
N PHE A 692 -11.51 -3.90 -22.23
CA PHE A 692 -12.41 -4.95 -22.69
C PHE A 692 -12.00 -5.56 -24.05
N TYR A 693 -10.91 -5.09 -24.69
CA TYR A 693 -10.54 -5.51 -26.05
C TYR A 693 -10.44 -7.02 -26.16
N LYS A 694 -9.68 -7.69 -25.29
CA LYS A 694 -9.45 -9.14 -25.39
C LYS A 694 -10.71 -9.94 -25.10
N ALA A 695 -11.45 -9.58 -24.06
CA ALA A 695 -12.74 -10.22 -23.74
C ALA A 695 -13.72 -10.08 -24.92
N THR A 696 -13.77 -8.91 -25.56
CA THR A 696 -14.63 -8.66 -26.73
C THR A 696 -14.20 -9.52 -27.92
N GLN A 697 -12.88 -9.63 -28.15
CA GLN A 697 -12.33 -10.50 -29.20
C GLN A 697 -12.71 -11.97 -28.98
N LEU A 698 -12.48 -12.49 -27.77
CA LEU A 698 -12.76 -13.89 -27.44
C LEU A 698 -14.25 -14.22 -27.48
N LEU A 699 -15.11 -13.32 -26.99
CA LEU A 699 -16.55 -13.53 -27.07
C LEU A 699 -17.03 -13.55 -28.53
N THR A 700 -16.45 -12.71 -29.40
CA THR A 700 -16.75 -12.73 -30.83
C THR A 700 -16.33 -14.05 -31.47
N MET A 701 -15.15 -14.58 -31.12
CA MET A 701 -14.69 -15.90 -31.56
C MET A 701 -15.62 -17.01 -31.09
N LEU A 702 -16.08 -16.97 -29.84
CA LEU A 702 -17.05 -17.94 -29.29
C LEU A 702 -18.39 -17.89 -30.04
N LEU A 703 -18.90 -16.69 -30.37
CA LEU A 703 -20.11 -16.55 -31.19
C LEU A 703 -19.88 -17.15 -32.57
N ASN A 704 -18.72 -16.91 -33.18
CA ASN A 704 -18.38 -17.49 -34.48
C ASN A 704 -18.34 -19.03 -34.43
N GLU A 705 -17.73 -19.63 -33.41
CA GLU A 705 -17.73 -21.08 -33.21
C GLU A 705 -19.15 -21.64 -33.02
N THR A 706 -20.01 -20.88 -32.33
CA THR A 706 -21.43 -21.26 -32.14
C THR A 706 -22.20 -21.18 -33.45
N ILE A 707 -21.98 -20.14 -34.26
CA ILE A 707 -22.54 -19.99 -35.59
C ILE A 707 -22.05 -21.13 -36.51
N GLU A 708 -20.74 -21.41 -36.51
CA GLU A 708 -20.14 -22.48 -37.31
C GLU A 708 -20.70 -23.86 -36.96
N LYS A 709 -20.92 -24.16 -35.67
CA LYS A 709 -21.58 -25.41 -35.22
C LYS A 709 -22.98 -25.58 -35.80
N ALA A 710 -23.68 -24.49 -36.10
CA ALA A 710 -25.00 -24.55 -36.72
C ALA A 710 -24.93 -25.07 -38.17
N GLY A 711 -23.78 -24.93 -38.85
CA GLY A 711 -23.43 -25.49 -40.16
C GLY A 711 -24.19 -24.92 -41.37
N THR A 712 -25.47 -24.55 -41.21
CA THR A 712 -26.35 -24.02 -42.25
C THR A 712 -27.24 -22.91 -41.70
N LEU A 713 -27.85 -22.09 -42.58
CA LEU A 713 -28.85 -21.09 -42.17
C LEU A 713 -30.07 -21.72 -41.51
N VAL A 714 -30.43 -22.95 -41.90
CA VAL A 714 -31.52 -23.72 -41.27
C VAL A 714 -31.14 -24.10 -39.83
N GLY A 715 -29.91 -24.59 -39.63
CA GLY A 715 -29.39 -24.90 -38.29
C GLY A 715 -29.31 -23.64 -37.41
N LEU A 716 -28.83 -22.52 -37.96
CA LEU A 716 -28.73 -21.26 -37.22
C LEU A 716 -30.11 -20.71 -36.84
N ALA A 717 -31.12 -20.87 -37.68
CA ALA A 717 -32.50 -20.49 -37.35
C ALA A 717 -33.06 -21.31 -36.17
N ALA A 718 -32.72 -22.60 -36.10
CA ALA A 718 -33.08 -23.45 -34.97
C ALA A 718 -32.38 -22.98 -33.67
N GLU A 719 -31.08 -22.68 -33.75
CA GLU A 719 -30.29 -22.21 -32.60
C GLU A 719 -30.79 -20.85 -32.08
N LEU A 720 -31.12 -19.92 -32.98
CA LEU A 720 -31.72 -18.61 -32.66
C LEU A 720 -33.21 -18.67 -32.29
N ARG A 721 -33.85 -19.85 -32.35
CA ARG A 721 -35.30 -20.04 -32.13
C ARG A 721 -36.18 -19.16 -33.04
N MET A 722 -35.80 -19.02 -34.30
CA MET A 722 -36.51 -18.21 -35.30
C MET A 722 -37.45 -19.07 -36.17
N GLU A 723 -38.56 -18.47 -36.63
CA GLU A 723 -39.59 -19.16 -37.42
C GLU A 723 -39.16 -19.51 -38.86
N SER A 724 -38.13 -18.84 -39.40
CA SER A 724 -37.68 -19.08 -40.79
C SER A 724 -36.16 -18.88 -40.98
N PRO A 725 -35.54 -19.61 -41.94
CA PRO A 725 -34.14 -19.40 -42.35
C PRO A 725 -33.87 -17.97 -42.87
N ASP A 726 -34.89 -17.31 -43.41
CA ASP A 726 -34.79 -15.92 -43.86
C ASP A 726 -34.58 -14.94 -42.70
N ALA A 727 -35.23 -15.16 -41.55
CA ALA A 727 -35.02 -14.34 -40.36
C ALA A 727 -33.59 -14.50 -39.82
N ALA A 728 -33.08 -15.75 -39.77
CA ALA A 728 -31.70 -16.04 -39.39
C ALA A 728 -30.68 -15.39 -40.35
N ARG A 729 -30.96 -15.39 -41.67
CA ARG A 729 -30.16 -14.69 -42.67
C ARG A 729 -30.08 -13.19 -42.42
N HIS A 730 -31.19 -12.54 -42.09
CA HIS A 730 -31.18 -11.10 -41.76
C HIS A 730 -30.39 -10.82 -40.48
N TRP A 731 -30.56 -11.65 -39.46
CA TRP A 731 -29.80 -11.54 -38.21
C TRP A 731 -28.30 -11.70 -38.45
N LEU A 732 -27.91 -12.75 -39.17
CA LEU A 732 -26.52 -13.04 -39.51
C LEU A 732 -25.92 -11.94 -40.39
N GLY A 733 -26.68 -11.39 -41.34
CA GLY A 733 -26.25 -10.24 -42.13
C GLY A 733 -25.96 -9.00 -41.30
N ARG A 734 -26.77 -8.70 -40.27
CA ARG A 734 -26.48 -7.61 -39.32
C ARG A 734 -25.21 -7.89 -38.52
N TYR A 735 -25.03 -9.12 -38.04
CA TYR A 735 -23.85 -9.54 -37.29
C TYR A 735 -22.56 -9.44 -38.13
N LEU A 736 -22.57 -9.98 -39.35
CA LEU A 736 -21.44 -9.92 -40.26
C LEU A 736 -21.10 -8.47 -40.68
N LYS A 737 -22.11 -7.64 -40.93
CA LYS A 737 -21.89 -6.21 -41.22
C LYS A 737 -21.36 -5.46 -40.01
N PHE A 738 -21.82 -5.79 -38.81
CA PHE A 738 -21.28 -5.28 -37.56
C PHE A 738 -19.79 -5.60 -37.42
N LEU A 739 -19.39 -6.85 -37.68
CA LEU A 739 -17.97 -7.23 -37.66
C LEU A 739 -17.16 -6.49 -38.72
N GLU A 740 -17.64 -6.42 -39.97
CA GLU A 740 -17.00 -5.71 -41.09
C GLU A 740 -16.76 -4.22 -40.79
N GLY A 741 -17.72 -3.56 -40.14
CA GLY A 741 -17.64 -2.15 -39.75
C GLY A 741 -16.87 -1.90 -38.45
N SER A 742 -16.35 -2.94 -37.79
CA SER A 742 -15.69 -2.85 -36.50
C SER A 742 -14.18 -3.10 -36.59
N ARG A 743 -13.47 -2.82 -35.49
CA ARG A 743 -12.05 -3.19 -35.32
C ARG A 743 -11.79 -4.71 -35.31
N PHE A 744 -12.84 -5.53 -35.34
CA PHE A 744 -12.78 -6.99 -35.36
C PHE A 744 -13.08 -7.57 -36.75
N LYS A 745 -12.95 -6.79 -37.83
CA LYS A 745 -13.15 -7.24 -39.22
C LYS A 745 -12.37 -8.52 -39.56
N SER A 746 -11.15 -8.69 -39.02
CA SER A 746 -10.36 -9.91 -39.23
C SER A 746 -11.00 -11.18 -38.65
N LEU A 747 -11.92 -11.07 -37.68
CA LEU A 747 -12.66 -12.23 -37.16
C LEU A 747 -13.73 -12.73 -38.12
N LEU A 748 -13.99 -12.06 -39.24
CA LEU A 748 -14.81 -12.64 -40.32
C LEU A 748 -14.16 -13.91 -40.90
N GLU A 749 -12.83 -13.98 -40.89
CA GLU A 749 -12.05 -15.13 -41.34
C GLU A 749 -11.94 -16.24 -40.26
N TYR A 750 -12.44 -15.99 -39.04
CA TYR A 750 -12.43 -16.96 -37.95
C TYR A 750 -13.72 -17.78 -37.94
N GLY A 751 -13.62 -19.00 -38.48
CA GLY A 751 -14.70 -20.00 -38.52
C GLY A 751 -15.55 -19.94 -39.79
N ASN A 752 -16.25 -21.03 -40.08
CA ASN A 752 -17.19 -21.11 -41.20
C ASN A 752 -18.52 -20.45 -40.82
N ILE A 753 -18.60 -19.12 -40.96
CA ILE A 753 -19.75 -18.32 -40.47
C ILE A 753 -20.51 -17.56 -41.56
N VAL A 754 -20.03 -17.59 -42.81
CA VAL A 754 -20.61 -16.81 -43.91
C VAL A 754 -21.45 -17.74 -44.80
N PRO A 755 -22.75 -17.45 -45.04
CA PRO A 755 -23.62 -18.36 -45.78
C PRO A 755 -23.38 -18.29 -47.30
N ASN A 756 -23.39 -19.45 -47.96
CA ASN A 756 -23.31 -19.59 -49.42
C ASN A 756 -24.71 -19.67 -50.09
N GLN A 757 -24.75 -19.88 -51.42
CA GLN A 757 -26.00 -19.98 -52.19
C GLN A 757 -26.56 -21.42 -52.35
N GLU A 758 -26.14 -22.40 -51.54
CA GLU A 758 -26.76 -23.73 -51.54
C GLU A 758 -28.16 -23.73 -50.89
N LEU A 759 -28.95 -24.78 -51.13
CA LEU A 759 -30.37 -24.85 -50.76
C LEU A 759 -30.65 -24.59 -49.26
N GLU A 760 -29.74 -25.02 -48.37
CA GLU A 760 -29.84 -24.82 -46.92
C GLU A 760 -29.00 -23.64 -46.41
N GLY A 761 -28.29 -22.94 -47.31
CA GLY A 761 -27.37 -21.84 -46.98
C GLY A 761 -26.23 -22.31 -46.09
N ARG A 762 -25.37 -23.19 -46.62
CA ARG A 762 -24.22 -23.73 -45.88
C ARG A 762 -23.30 -22.60 -45.44
N LEU A 763 -22.86 -22.63 -44.19
CA LEU A 763 -21.90 -21.68 -43.66
C LEU A 763 -20.48 -22.10 -44.08
N CYS A 764 -19.74 -21.16 -44.64
CA CYS A 764 -18.42 -21.33 -45.23
C CYS A 764 -17.44 -20.28 -44.67
N ALA A 765 -16.15 -20.51 -44.88
CA ALA A 765 -15.09 -19.55 -44.58
C ALA A 765 -15.24 -18.30 -45.44
N TYR A 766 -14.90 -17.14 -44.88
CA TYR A 766 -15.00 -15.85 -45.57
C TYR A 766 -14.15 -15.78 -46.85
N GLU A 767 -12.95 -16.38 -46.84
CA GLU A 767 -12.02 -16.40 -47.97
C GLU A 767 -12.41 -17.36 -49.11
N ASP A 768 -13.28 -18.34 -48.83
CA ASP A 768 -13.76 -19.32 -49.80
C ASP A 768 -14.93 -18.80 -50.66
N LEU A 769 -15.49 -17.64 -50.30
CA LEU A 769 -16.68 -17.07 -50.93
C LEU A 769 -16.38 -15.88 -51.81
N TYR A 770 -17.12 -15.80 -52.91
CA TYR A 770 -17.11 -14.71 -53.86
C TYR A 770 -18.48 -14.06 -53.95
N ARG A 771 -18.51 -12.75 -54.23
CA ARG A 771 -19.78 -12.08 -54.53
C ARG A 771 -20.26 -12.51 -55.92
N ALA A 772 -21.57 -12.71 -56.08
CA ALA A 772 -22.20 -13.04 -57.36
C ALA A 772 -22.32 -11.79 -58.27
N GLY A 773 -21.20 -11.28 -58.76
CA GLY A 773 -21.12 -10.14 -59.69
C GLY A 773 -20.70 -8.84 -59.01
N THR A 774 -20.60 -7.78 -59.82
CA THR A 774 -20.37 -6.43 -59.29
C THR A 774 -21.70 -5.81 -58.85
N ARG A 775 -21.65 -4.70 -58.09
CA ARG A 775 -22.89 -3.99 -57.69
C ARG A 775 -23.69 -3.46 -58.89
N GLU A 776 -23.00 -3.17 -59.99
CA GLU A 776 -23.57 -2.65 -61.23
C GLU A 776 -24.05 -3.76 -62.16
N LEU A 777 -23.45 -4.96 -62.08
CA LEU A 777 -23.79 -6.12 -62.91
C LEU A 777 -23.74 -7.44 -62.11
N PRO A 778 -24.86 -7.89 -61.53
CA PRO A 778 -24.93 -9.18 -60.84
C PRO A 778 -24.81 -10.35 -61.82
N LEU A 779 -24.34 -11.50 -61.34
CA LEU A 779 -24.35 -12.73 -62.16
C LEU A 779 -25.78 -13.20 -62.41
N ASP A 780 -26.00 -13.76 -63.59
CA ASP A 780 -27.28 -14.28 -64.02
C ASP A 780 -27.47 -15.74 -63.56
N ASP A 781 -28.56 -16.02 -62.84
CA ASP A 781 -28.84 -17.36 -62.28
C ASP A 781 -29.02 -18.43 -63.36
N GLU A 782 -29.64 -18.06 -64.49
CA GLU A 782 -29.89 -18.99 -65.60
C GLU A 782 -28.57 -19.34 -66.28
N LEU A 783 -27.65 -18.37 -66.43
CA LEU A 783 -26.31 -18.60 -66.97
C LEU A 783 -25.42 -19.44 -66.03
N LEU A 784 -25.57 -19.28 -64.70
CA LEU A 784 -24.88 -20.12 -63.70
C LEU A 784 -25.39 -21.57 -63.73
N ASP A 785 -26.70 -21.77 -63.89
CA ASP A 785 -27.28 -23.11 -64.03
C ASP A 785 -26.85 -23.77 -65.35
N ILE A 786 -26.77 -22.99 -66.44
CA ILE A 786 -26.23 -23.45 -67.74
C ILE A 786 -24.75 -23.85 -67.62
N LEU A 787 -23.92 -23.07 -66.92
CA LEU A 787 -22.51 -23.43 -66.68
C LEU A 787 -22.38 -24.78 -65.98
N LYS A 788 -23.18 -25.02 -64.94
CA LYS A 788 -23.23 -26.30 -64.21
C LYS A 788 -23.71 -27.46 -65.09
N GLU A 789 -24.66 -27.23 -66.01
CA GLU A 789 -25.10 -28.24 -66.99
C GLU A 789 -24.05 -28.53 -68.08
N LEU A 790 -23.23 -27.53 -68.43
CA LEU A 790 -22.13 -27.68 -69.40
C LEU A 790 -20.94 -28.45 -68.79
N ASP A 791 -20.58 -28.15 -67.54
CA ASP A 791 -19.54 -28.86 -66.79
C ASP A 791 -19.93 -28.94 -65.31
N GLY A 792 -20.24 -30.16 -64.85
CA GLY A 792 -20.63 -30.41 -63.46
C GLY A 792 -19.54 -30.09 -62.43
N THR A 793 -18.28 -29.91 -62.85
CA THR A 793 -17.17 -29.49 -61.99
C THR A 793 -17.09 -27.96 -61.79
N GLN A 794 -17.85 -27.19 -62.58
CA GLN A 794 -17.94 -25.72 -62.52
C GLN A 794 -19.20 -25.22 -61.79
N ASP A 795 -19.64 -25.91 -60.72
CA ASP A 795 -20.72 -25.42 -59.87
C ASP A 795 -20.22 -24.27 -58.98
N TRP A 796 -20.63 -23.04 -59.30
CA TRP A 796 -20.19 -21.84 -58.59
C TRP A 796 -21.06 -21.55 -57.37
N ARG A 797 -22.30 -22.05 -57.27
CA ARG A 797 -23.23 -21.71 -56.17
C ARG A 797 -22.65 -22.00 -54.77
N PRO A 798 -21.92 -23.11 -54.51
CA PRO A 798 -21.27 -23.34 -53.23
C PRO A 798 -20.19 -22.33 -52.84
N LYS A 799 -19.62 -21.61 -53.83
CA LYS A 799 -18.58 -20.60 -53.69
C LYS A 799 -19.12 -19.16 -53.74
N LEU A 800 -20.43 -18.97 -53.92
CA LEU A 800 -21.06 -17.66 -54.00
C LEU A 800 -21.71 -17.28 -52.67
N LEU A 801 -21.52 -16.03 -52.25
CA LEU A 801 -22.17 -15.46 -51.07
C LEU A 801 -23.69 -15.47 -51.20
N ALA A 802 -24.38 -15.86 -50.13
CA ALA A 802 -25.84 -15.88 -50.08
C ALA A 802 -26.44 -14.52 -50.47
N LYS A 803 -27.50 -14.55 -51.28
CA LYS A 803 -28.22 -13.33 -51.67
C LYS A 803 -28.77 -12.65 -50.42
N GLY A 804 -28.69 -11.32 -50.35
CA GLY A 804 -29.17 -10.54 -49.19
C GLY A 804 -28.14 -10.31 -48.08
N ILE A 805 -26.92 -10.85 -48.21
CA ILE A 805 -25.77 -10.50 -47.36
C ILE A 805 -24.87 -9.52 -48.13
N ASP A 806 -24.54 -8.36 -47.54
CA ASP A 806 -23.64 -7.34 -48.12
C ASP A 806 -22.31 -7.30 -47.37
N LEU A 807 -21.31 -8.00 -47.91
CA LEU A 807 -19.91 -8.03 -47.45
C LEU A 807 -18.95 -7.67 -48.59
N GLU A 808 -17.88 -6.93 -48.29
CA GLU A 808 -16.80 -6.53 -49.20
C GLU A 808 -15.84 -7.70 -49.52
N ILE A 809 -16.34 -8.71 -50.22
CA ILE A 809 -15.56 -9.82 -50.77
C ILE A 809 -15.32 -9.66 -52.27
N LYS A 810 -14.29 -10.33 -52.79
CA LYS A 810 -13.98 -10.33 -54.23
C LYS A 810 -15.17 -10.87 -55.03
N PRO A 811 -15.60 -10.23 -56.13
CA PRO A 811 -16.67 -10.76 -56.95
C PRO A 811 -16.13 -11.79 -57.94
N TYR A 812 -16.92 -12.82 -58.23
CA TYR A 812 -16.86 -13.43 -59.55
C TYR A 812 -17.57 -12.49 -60.52
N THR A 813 -16.86 -12.01 -61.51
CA THR A 813 -17.40 -11.02 -62.45
C THR A 813 -18.15 -11.70 -63.59
N PHE A 814 -19.01 -10.95 -64.27
CA PHE A 814 -19.68 -11.43 -65.46
C PHE A 814 -18.69 -11.78 -66.59
N ALA A 815 -17.53 -11.11 -66.62
CA ALA A 815 -16.42 -11.44 -67.53
C ALA A 815 -15.78 -12.79 -67.22
N ASP A 816 -15.64 -13.16 -65.95
CA ASP A 816 -15.16 -14.48 -65.55
C ASP A 816 -16.16 -15.58 -65.96
N LEU A 817 -17.45 -15.35 -65.69
CA LEU A 817 -18.53 -16.29 -66.05
C LEU A 817 -18.62 -16.45 -67.57
N GLY A 818 -18.61 -15.34 -68.31
CA GLY A 818 -18.67 -15.34 -69.77
C GLY A 818 -17.46 -16.00 -70.43
N SER A 819 -16.24 -15.69 -69.97
CA SER A 819 -15.02 -16.31 -70.50
C SER A 819 -14.99 -17.83 -70.30
N ILE A 820 -15.37 -18.31 -69.11
CA ILE A 820 -15.37 -19.76 -68.80
C ILE A 820 -16.49 -20.48 -69.56
N VAL A 821 -17.72 -19.93 -69.58
CA VAL A 821 -18.83 -20.49 -70.36
C VAL A 821 -18.50 -20.54 -71.85
N ALA A 822 -17.93 -19.47 -72.41
CA ALA A 822 -17.55 -19.42 -73.82
C ALA A 822 -16.40 -20.38 -74.15
N SER A 823 -15.41 -20.52 -73.26
CA SER A 823 -14.29 -21.45 -73.43
C SER A 823 -14.75 -22.91 -73.43
N ILE A 824 -15.55 -23.32 -72.43
CA ILE A 824 -16.09 -24.68 -72.33
C ILE A 824 -17.00 -24.98 -73.54
N ALA A 825 -17.85 -24.03 -73.92
CA ALA A 825 -18.73 -24.19 -75.09
C ALA A 825 -17.95 -24.29 -76.41
N ASP A 826 -16.91 -23.46 -76.62
CA ASP A 826 -16.06 -23.49 -77.81
C ASP A 826 -15.20 -24.77 -77.87
N GLU A 827 -14.72 -25.29 -76.74
CA GLU A 827 -13.98 -26.57 -76.67
C GLU A 827 -14.88 -27.76 -77.00
N LEU A 828 -16.06 -27.86 -76.38
CA LEU A 828 -17.06 -28.90 -76.69
C LEU A 828 -17.48 -28.89 -78.17
N LEU A 829 -17.55 -27.70 -78.78
CA LEU A 829 -17.86 -27.51 -80.20
C LEU A 829 -16.66 -27.80 -81.13
N ARG A 830 -15.42 -27.56 -80.71
CA ARG A 830 -14.19 -27.86 -81.50
C ARG A 830 -13.79 -29.33 -81.46
N ALA A 831 -13.98 -30.01 -80.33
CA ALA A 831 -13.62 -31.42 -80.14
C ALA A 831 -14.67 -32.41 -80.70
N ASP A 832 -15.81 -31.92 -81.21
CA ASP A 832 -16.97 -32.71 -81.68
C ASP A 832 -17.64 -33.55 -80.56
N GLU A 833 -17.41 -33.16 -79.29
CA GLU A 833 -17.90 -33.83 -78.07
C GLU A 833 -19.23 -33.26 -77.54
N TYR A 834 -19.82 -32.26 -78.20
CA TYR A 834 -21.06 -31.57 -77.80
C TYR A 834 -22.35 -32.43 -77.74
N LYS A 835 -22.33 -33.70 -78.16
CA LYS A 835 -23.54 -34.55 -78.27
C LYS A 835 -24.24 -34.81 -76.93
N GLN A 836 -23.50 -34.91 -75.84
CA GLN A 836 -24.06 -35.13 -74.49
C GLN A 836 -24.53 -33.82 -73.82
N HIS A 837 -24.02 -32.67 -74.28
CA HIS A 837 -24.32 -31.32 -73.74
C HIS A 837 -25.18 -30.47 -74.69
N THR A 838 -25.81 -31.07 -75.70
CA THR A 838 -26.59 -30.36 -76.73
C THR A 838 -27.73 -29.54 -76.13
N LYS A 839 -28.40 -30.05 -75.09
CA LYS A 839 -29.46 -29.33 -74.38
C LYS A 839 -28.92 -28.07 -73.69
N ALA A 840 -27.80 -28.17 -72.97
CA ALA A 840 -27.16 -27.05 -72.27
C ALA A 840 -26.63 -25.99 -73.24
N LEU A 841 -26.03 -26.40 -74.36
CA LEU A 841 -25.57 -25.47 -75.42
C LEU A 841 -26.75 -24.77 -76.13
N LEU A 842 -27.88 -25.46 -76.32
CA LEU A 842 -29.11 -24.84 -76.84
C LEU A 842 -29.73 -23.88 -75.82
N ASN A 843 -29.71 -24.21 -74.53
CA ASN A 843 -30.11 -23.30 -73.46
C ASN A 843 -29.22 -22.06 -73.43
N LEU A 844 -27.89 -22.19 -73.62
CA LEU A 844 -26.96 -21.07 -73.73
C LEU A 844 -27.28 -20.17 -74.94
N ILE A 845 -27.54 -20.76 -76.11
CA ILE A 845 -27.98 -20.01 -77.31
C ILE A 845 -29.34 -19.34 -77.08
N GLY A 846 -30.24 -20.02 -76.38
CA GLY A 846 -31.54 -19.50 -75.96
C GLY A 846 -31.39 -18.29 -75.05
N TRP A 847 -30.56 -18.40 -74.02
CA TRP A 847 -30.23 -17.33 -73.08
C TRP A 847 -29.65 -16.11 -73.82
N CYS A 848 -28.69 -16.29 -74.74
CA CYS A 848 -28.13 -15.21 -75.57
C CYS A 848 -29.17 -14.45 -76.40
N ARG A 849 -30.35 -15.03 -76.64
CA ARG A 849 -31.45 -14.45 -77.45
C ARG A 849 -32.70 -14.14 -76.64
N ALA A 850 -32.74 -14.49 -75.36
CA ALA A 850 -33.94 -14.45 -74.53
C ALA A 850 -34.42 -13.01 -74.24
N SER A 851 -33.50 -12.04 -74.22
CA SER A 851 -33.80 -10.63 -74.04
C SER A 851 -32.75 -9.75 -74.71
N THR A 852 -33.09 -8.47 -74.99
CA THR A 852 -32.12 -7.47 -75.48
C THR A 852 -30.95 -7.29 -74.52
N GLN A 853 -31.19 -7.40 -73.22
CA GLN A 853 -30.16 -7.34 -72.19
C GLN A 853 -29.19 -8.53 -72.30
N ASN A 854 -29.71 -9.76 -72.39
CA ASN A 854 -28.88 -10.96 -72.51
C ASN A 854 -28.12 -10.99 -73.85
N THR A 855 -28.67 -10.37 -74.90
CA THR A 855 -28.00 -10.27 -76.21
C THR A 855 -26.79 -9.32 -76.14
N ILE A 856 -26.93 -8.19 -75.45
CA ILE A 856 -25.83 -7.24 -75.20
C ILE A 856 -24.76 -7.90 -74.31
N LEU A 857 -25.16 -8.55 -73.21
CA LEU A 857 -24.25 -9.25 -72.31
C LEU A 857 -23.54 -10.44 -72.98
N ALA A 858 -24.24 -11.20 -73.82
CA ALA A 858 -23.63 -12.27 -74.62
C ALA A 858 -22.63 -11.72 -75.65
N GLY A 859 -22.93 -10.59 -76.28
CA GLY A 859 -22.03 -9.89 -77.20
C GLY A 859 -20.73 -9.44 -76.53
N GLU A 860 -20.85 -8.88 -75.33
CA GLU A 860 -19.74 -8.32 -74.56
C GLU A 860 -18.87 -9.38 -73.88
N TYR A 861 -19.48 -10.44 -73.32
CA TYR A 861 -18.79 -11.38 -72.43
C TYR A 861 -18.65 -12.83 -72.95
N LEU A 862 -19.44 -13.26 -73.94
CA LEU A 862 -19.28 -14.58 -74.58
C LEU A 862 -18.48 -14.52 -75.90
N GLY A 863 -18.01 -13.33 -76.31
CA GLY A 863 -17.06 -13.11 -77.40
C GLY A 863 -17.40 -13.84 -78.71
N LYS A 864 -16.47 -14.65 -79.22
CA LYS A 864 -16.63 -15.36 -80.51
C LYS A 864 -17.78 -16.36 -80.53
N PHE A 865 -18.24 -16.85 -79.38
CA PHE A 865 -19.37 -17.76 -79.28
C PHE A 865 -20.68 -17.05 -79.69
N SER A 866 -20.86 -15.79 -79.27
CA SER A 866 -22.04 -14.97 -79.56
C SER A 866 -22.07 -14.48 -81.02
N GLU A 867 -20.92 -14.13 -81.60
CA GLU A 867 -20.77 -13.78 -83.03
C GLU A 867 -21.14 -14.93 -83.98
N ARG A 868 -21.02 -16.18 -83.49
CA ARG A 868 -21.28 -17.40 -84.26
C ARG A 868 -22.55 -18.11 -83.85
N LEU A 869 -23.46 -17.49 -83.09
CA LEU A 869 -24.70 -18.15 -82.61
C LEU A 869 -25.49 -18.81 -83.73
N THR A 870 -25.58 -18.18 -84.91
CA THR A 870 -26.28 -18.76 -86.06
C THR A 870 -25.53 -19.95 -86.64
N THR A 871 -24.20 -19.91 -86.68
CA THR A 871 -23.34 -21.01 -87.11
C THR A 871 -23.32 -22.16 -86.10
N HIS A 872 -23.21 -21.88 -84.79
CA HIS A 872 -23.26 -22.87 -83.72
C HIS A 872 -24.65 -23.50 -83.60
N TRP A 873 -25.71 -22.70 -83.67
CA TRP A 873 -27.09 -23.21 -83.78
C TRP A 873 -27.23 -24.09 -85.02
N PHE A 874 -26.77 -23.63 -86.19
CA PHE A 874 -26.77 -24.42 -87.43
C PHE A 874 -25.92 -25.69 -87.30
N THR A 875 -24.79 -25.70 -86.59
CA THR A 875 -23.99 -26.92 -86.35
C THR A 875 -24.71 -27.91 -85.44
N LEU A 876 -25.31 -27.42 -84.35
CA LEU A 876 -26.04 -28.21 -83.36
C LEU A 876 -27.40 -28.71 -83.87
N THR A 877 -28.01 -28.05 -84.86
CA THR A 877 -29.35 -28.40 -85.39
C THR A 877 -29.40 -28.80 -86.88
N VAL A 878 -28.54 -28.27 -87.75
CA VAL A 878 -28.64 -28.42 -89.23
C VAL A 878 -27.42 -29.09 -89.89
N ALA A 879 -26.17 -28.90 -89.44
CA ALA A 879 -24.97 -29.42 -90.11
C ALA A 879 -24.91 -30.96 -90.11
N ASN A 880 -25.49 -31.61 -89.11
CA ASN A 880 -25.67 -33.06 -89.06
C ASN A 880 -26.83 -33.59 -89.92
N SER A 881 -27.56 -32.74 -90.66
CA SER A 881 -28.73 -33.14 -91.48
C SER A 881 -28.45 -33.34 -92.99
N GLY A 882 -27.20 -33.16 -93.44
CA GLY A 882 -26.79 -33.49 -94.82
C GLY A 882 -27.19 -32.52 -95.94
N ASN A 883 -27.82 -31.36 -95.65
CA ASN A 883 -28.42 -30.48 -96.67
C ASN A 883 -27.80 -29.06 -96.79
N SER A 884 -26.49 -28.91 -96.56
CA SER A 884 -25.78 -27.60 -96.56
C SER A 884 -25.80 -26.83 -97.90
N LYS A 885 -26.02 -27.49 -99.04
CA LYS A 885 -26.02 -26.85 -100.37
C LYS A 885 -27.30 -26.06 -100.72
N GLN A 886 -28.44 -26.36 -100.08
CA GLN A 886 -29.70 -25.67 -100.38
C GLN A 886 -29.84 -24.34 -99.61
N ALA A 887 -29.25 -24.23 -98.42
CA ALA A 887 -29.26 -23.00 -97.63
C ALA A 887 -28.39 -21.88 -98.23
N MET A 888 -27.25 -22.23 -98.84
CA MET A 888 -26.31 -21.25 -99.41
C MET A 888 -26.84 -20.47 -100.63
N ARG A 889 -27.86 -20.99 -101.34
CA ARG A 889 -28.45 -20.31 -102.52
C ARG A 889 -29.42 -19.17 -102.18
N LEU A 890 -29.78 -19.01 -100.91
CA LEU A 890 -30.74 -17.99 -100.44
C LEU A 890 -30.09 -16.66 -100.01
N PHE A 891 -28.75 -16.59 -99.91
CA PHE A 891 -28.02 -15.41 -99.39
C PHE A 891 -27.43 -14.47 -100.45
N GLU A 892 -27.60 -14.74 -101.76
CA GLU A 892 -27.01 -13.93 -102.83
C GLU A 892 -27.83 -12.68 -103.23
N LYS A 893 -28.93 -12.36 -102.51
CA LYS A 893 -29.75 -11.17 -102.76
C LYS A 893 -30.04 -10.42 -101.45
N PRO A 894 -29.30 -9.33 -101.12
CA PRO A 894 -29.40 -8.64 -99.83
C PRO A 894 -30.75 -7.97 -99.58
N GLU A 895 -31.52 -7.72 -100.63
CA GLU A 895 -32.77 -6.95 -100.59
C GLU A 895 -34.02 -7.80 -100.25
N GLN A 896 -33.88 -9.10 -100.03
CA GLN A 896 -34.99 -10.01 -99.67
C GLN A 896 -34.76 -10.82 -98.38
N ILE A 897 -33.66 -10.57 -97.67
CA ILE A 897 -33.35 -11.24 -96.40
C ILE A 897 -34.26 -10.72 -95.28
N ASP A 898 -34.53 -9.42 -95.25
CA ASP A 898 -35.47 -8.83 -94.29
C ASP A 898 -36.93 -9.23 -94.57
N ASP A 899 -37.31 -9.50 -95.83
CA ASP A 899 -38.64 -10.01 -96.19
C ASP A 899 -38.84 -11.49 -95.81
N LEU A 900 -37.78 -12.32 -95.83
CA LEU A 900 -37.80 -13.72 -95.37
C LEU A 900 -37.82 -13.83 -93.83
N VAL A 901 -37.20 -12.89 -93.12
CA VAL A 901 -37.28 -12.79 -91.65
C VAL A 901 -38.63 -12.17 -91.22
N ALA A 902 -39.14 -11.17 -91.93
CA ALA A 902 -40.44 -10.57 -91.66
C ALA A 902 -41.64 -11.47 -91.99
N ILE A 903 -41.54 -12.42 -92.94
CA ILE A 903 -42.59 -13.42 -93.24
C ILE A 903 -42.54 -14.62 -92.28
N ALA A 904 -41.37 -14.94 -91.73
CA ALA A 904 -41.21 -15.99 -90.73
C ALA A 904 -41.74 -15.54 -89.34
N ASP A 905 -41.58 -14.26 -88.97
CA ASP A 905 -42.00 -13.74 -87.66
C ASP A 905 -43.36 -13.01 -87.66
N SER A 906 -43.96 -12.69 -88.81
CA SER A 906 -45.30 -12.08 -88.86
C SER A 906 -46.39 -13.07 -89.26
N GLY A 907 -46.83 -13.84 -88.26
CA GLY A 907 -48.18 -14.41 -88.27
C GLY A 907 -49.26 -13.32 -88.17
N LYS A 908 -49.37 -12.45 -89.19
CA LYS A 908 -50.34 -11.33 -89.34
C LYS A 908 -49.97 -10.13 -88.44
N VAL A 909 -50.21 -8.86 -88.77
CA VAL A 909 -51.52 -8.24 -89.00
C VAL A 909 -51.35 -6.82 -89.59
N ALA A 910 -52.21 -6.56 -90.57
CA ALA A 910 -52.84 -5.32 -91.00
C ALA A 910 -53.05 -4.12 -90.00
N LYS A 911 -52.10 -3.75 -89.14
CA LYS A 911 -52.17 -2.53 -88.32
C LYS A 911 -50.84 -1.80 -88.37
N LEU A 912 -50.69 -0.94 -89.38
CA LEU A 912 -50.94 0.51 -89.24
C LEU A 912 -49.71 1.20 -88.61
N ARG A 913 -48.85 1.81 -89.44
CA ARG A 913 -49.04 3.23 -89.83
C ARG A 913 -49.55 4.05 -88.65
N LYS A 914 -48.71 4.26 -87.64
CA LYS A 914 -48.75 5.42 -86.75
C LYS A 914 -47.55 5.30 -85.82
N LEU A 915 -46.64 6.27 -85.97
CA LEU A 915 -45.56 6.67 -85.06
C LEU A 915 -44.21 6.72 -85.78
N VAL A 916 -44.22 7.53 -86.83
CA VAL A 916 -43.08 8.27 -87.35
C VAL A 916 -42.83 9.44 -86.39
N ASN A 917 -41.62 9.60 -85.85
CA ASN A 917 -40.80 10.83 -85.94
C ASN A 917 -39.69 10.98 -84.86
N SER A 918 -38.46 11.21 -85.36
CA SER A 918 -37.36 12.12 -84.89
C SER A 918 -36.77 11.91 -83.47
N SER A 919 -35.45 11.97 -83.18
CA SER A 919 -34.35 12.79 -83.78
C SER A 919 -32.92 12.33 -83.35
N ASP A 920 -32.00 12.28 -84.31
CA ASP A 920 -30.58 12.75 -84.40
C ASP A 920 -29.42 12.53 -83.39
N ASP A 921 -29.52 12.00 -82.17
CA ASP A 921 -28.31 11.99 -81.28
C ASP A 921 -27.43 10.69 -81.34
N VAL A 922 -27.92 9.64 -82.00
CA VAL A 922 -27.30 8.29 -82.00
C VAL A 922 -26.44 8.03 -83.24
N LEU A 923 -26.74 8.69 -84.36
CA LEU A 923 -25.96 8.60 -85.60
C LEU A 923 -24.55 9.22 -85.42
N ASP A 924 -24.42 10.19 -84.51
CA ASP A 924 -23.22 11.00 -84.31
C ASP A 924 -22.21 10.40 -83.30
N ARG A 925 -22.65 9.45 -82.46
CA ARG A 925 -21.76 8.71 -81.53
C ARG A 925 -21.16 7.46 -82.17
N ALA A 926 -21.88 6.80 -83.07
CA ALA A 926 -21.42 5.62 -83.81
C ALA A 926 -20.26 5.94 -84.79
N LEU A 927 -20.23 7.15 -85.37
CA LEU A 927 -19.16 7.60 -86.29
C LEU A 927 -17.83 7.97 -85.59
N ARG A 928 -17.81 8.20 -84.27
CA ARG A 928 -16.60 8.62 -83.53
C ARG A 928 -15.72 7.45 -83.07
N PHE A 929 -16.32 6.29 -82.81
CA PHE A 929 -15.61 5.11 -82.31
C PHE A 929 -14.86 4.34 -83.42
N VAL A 930 -15.36 4.39 -84.65
CA VAL A 930 -14.73 3.76 -85.83
C VAL A 930 -13.45 4.51 -86.27
N SER A 931 -13.41 5.84 -86.13
CA SER A 931 -12.24 6.68 -86.50
C SER A 931 -11.03 6.56 -85.55
N GLN A 932 -11.19 5.99 -84.35
CA GLN A 932 -10.09 5.88 -83.37
C GLN A 932 -9.17 4.67 -83.62
N LEU A 933 -9.71 3.58 -84.17
CA LEU A 933 -8.97 2.33 -84.40
C LEU A 933 -8.11 2.36 -85.69
N GLU A 934 -8.50 3.14 -86.70
CA GLU A 934 -7.67 3.34 -87.91
C GLU A 934 -6.40 4.18 -87.62
N LEU A 935 -6.45 5.05 -86.60
CA LEU A 935 -5.37 6.00 -86.26
C LEU A 935 -4.19 5.36 -85.50
N GLU A 936 -4.43 4.26 -84.78
CA GLU A 936 -3.39 3.51 -84.03
C GLU A 936 -2.57 2.58 -84.94
N VAL A 937 -3.17 2.03 -85.98
CA VAL A 937 -2.50 1.17 -86.98
C VAL A 937 -1.52 1.97 -87.85
N ASP A 938 -1.89 3.19 -88.24
CA ASP A 938 -1.01 4.11 -89.01
C ASP A 938 0.18 4.63 -88.19
N ASN A 939 0.06 4.74 -86.86
CA ASN A 939 1.15 5.19 -86.00
C ASN A 939 2.29 4.18 -85.91
N PHE A 940 1.93 2.89 -85.81
CA PHE A 940 2.89 1.80 -85.69
C PHE A 940 3.74 1.63 -86.96
N ARG A 941 3.12 1.73 -88.15
CA ARG A 941 3.84 1.63 -89.43
C ARG A 941 4.84 2.77 -89.67
N PHE A 942 4.53 3.98 -89.21
CA PHE A 942 5.39 5.16 -89.37
C PHE A 942 6.66 5.11 -88.50
N LEU A 943 6.56 4.65 -87.25
CA LEU A 943 7.73 4.50 -86.38
C LEU A 943 8.69 3.40 -86.86
N GLN A 944 8.16 2.33 -87.46
CA GLN A 944 8.98 1.24 -88.01
C GLN A 944 9.79 1.68 -89.25
N SER A 945 9.27 2.59 -90.09
CA SER A 945 10.01 3.08 -91.26
C SER A 945 11.05 4.16 -90.92
N ILE A 946 10.81 5.00 -89.90
CA ILE A 946 11.76 6.03 -89.45
C ILE A 946 13.03 5.44 -88.84
N GLY A 947 12.96 4.28 -88.18
CA GLY A 947 14.11 3.70 -87.46
C GLY A 947 15.37 3.51 -88.32
N ALA A 948 15.22 2.99 -89.54
CA ALA A 948 16.35 2.76 -90.47
C ALA A 948 16.87 4.05 -91.13
N GLU A 949 15.99 5.01 -91.44
CA GLU A 949 16.39 6.29 -92.05
C GLU A 949 17.02 7.25 -91.03
N MET A 950 16.65 7.14 -89.74
CA MET A 950 17.32 7.82 -88.62
C MET A 950 18.78 7.43 -88.51
N GLU A 951 19.09 6.14 -88.47
CA GLU A 951 20.46 5.64 -88.38
C GLU A 951 21.32 6.15 -89.54
N ARG A 952 20.75 6.17 -90.75
CA ARG A 952 21.38 6.74 -91.95
C ARG A 952 21.62 8.24 -91.84
N ALA A 953 20.62 9.01 -91.36
CA ALA A 953 20.72 10.45 -91.16
C ALA A 953 21.80 10.83 -90.15
N PHE A 954 21.88 10.12 -89.00
CA PHE A 954 22.93 10.32 -87.99
C PHE A 954 24.31 9.93 -88.50
N LYS A 955 24.44 8.80 -89.21
CA LYS A 955 25.71 8.35 -89.79
C LYS A 955 26.29 9.39 -90.75
N GLU A 956 25.49 9.84 -91.70
CA GLU A 956 25.90 10.84 -92.69
C GLU A 956 26.24 12.18 -92.01
N ALA A 957 25.44 12.65 -91.04
CA ALA A 957 25.66 13.93 -90.38
C ALA A 957 26.86 13.93 -89.40
N LEU A 958 27.13 12.82 -88.70
CA LEU A 958 28.32 12.68 -87.84
C LEU A 958 29.61 12.55 -88.65
N LEU A 959 29.56 11.89 -89.82
CA LEU A 959 30.66 11.86 -90.78
C LEU A 959 30.97 13.26 -91.33
N GLU A 960 29.95 14.02 -91.74
CA GLU A 960 30.09 15.43 -92.15
C GLU A 960 30.63 16.32 -91.03
N ALA A 961 30.25 16.04 -89.78
CA ALA A 961 30.78 16.71 -88.60
C ALA A 961 32.19 16.25 -88.20
N GLY A 962 32.84 15.35 -88.95
CA GLY A 962 34.22 14.93 -88.72
C GLY A 962 34.40 13.88 -87.61
N VAL A 963 33.36 13.10 -87.30
CA VAL A 963 33.41 11.94 -86.39
C VAL A 963 33.34 10.66 -87.22
N THR A 964 34.27 9.72 -87.02
CA THR A 964 34.27 8.46 -87.78
C THR A 964 33.26 7.50 -87.15
N VAL A 965 32.26 7.02 -87.89
CA VAL A 965 31.21 6.14 -87.34
C VAL A 965 31.40 4.68 -87.76
N VAL A 966 31.39 3.73 -86.81
CA VAL A 966 31.51 2.28 -87.03
C VAL A 966 30.24 1.59 -86.53
N ILE A 967 29.65 0.72 -87.35
CA ILE A 967 28.32 0.10 -87.08
C ILE A 967 28.46 -1.32 -86.51
N GLU A 968 29.68 -1.91 -86.50
CA GLU A 968 29.91 -3.25 -85.96
C GLU A 968 31.23 -3.32 -85.17
N PRO A 969 31.26 -3.89 -83.95
CA PRO A 969 32.42 -3.83 -83.07
C PRO A 969 33.56 -4.76 -83.55
N GLY A 970 34.72 -4.18 -83.88
CA GLY A 970 35.95 -4.96 -84.11
C GLY A 970 36.91 -4.46 -85.17
N SER A 971 37.45 -3.24 -85.06
CA SER A 971 38.77 -2.92 -85.64
C SER A 971 39.39 -1.73 -84.94
N GLY A 972 40.54 -1.94 -84.30
CA GLY A 972 41.24 -0.90 -83.57
C GLY A 972 41.81 0.19 -84.48
N THR A 973 41.36 1.42 -84.27
CA THR A 973 42.06 2.64 -84.70
C THR A 973 41.86 3.73 -83.66
N THR A 974 42.94 4.36 -83.25
CA THR A 974 43.04 5.42 -82.22
C THR A 974 42.66 6.82 -82.75
N ALA A 975 41.63 6.90 -83.58
CA ALA A 975 40.97 8.16 -83.98
C ALA A 975 39.50 8.04 -83.61
N THR A 976 38.88 9.09 -83.09
CA THR A 976 37.62 8.99 -82.36
C THR A 976 36.51 8.30 -83.15
N VAL A 977 36.24 7.04 -82.79
CA VAL A 977 35.25 6.17 -83.45
C VAL A 977 33.97 6.21 -82.63
N ALA A 978 32.90 6.76 -83.20
CA ALA A 978 31.56 6.65 -82.63
C ALA A 978 30.85 5.41 -83.17
N GLN A 979 30.10 4.69 -82.34
CA GLN A 979 29.20 3.61 -82.72
C GLN A 979 27.76 4.05 -82.46
N ILE A 980 26.85 3.80 -83.39
CA ILE A 980 25.41 4.07 -83.23
C ILE A 980 24.73 2.72 -83.00
N ASP A 981 24.11 2.54 -81.85
CA ASP A 981 23.40 1.32 -81.47
C ASP A 981 21.88 1.60 -81.42
N TYR A 982 21.11 0.91 -82.26
CA TYR A 982 19.64 0.91 -82.17
C TYR A 982 19.18 -0.15 -81.17
N HIS A 983 18.47 0.31 -80.14
CA HIS A 983 17.86 -0.51 -79.11
C HIS A 983 16.36 -0.21 -79.06
N GLY A 984 15.59 -0.74 -80.01
CA GLY A 984 14.14 -0.52 -80.08
C GLY A 984 13.31 -1.06 -78.89
N ILE A 985 13.95 -1.58 -77.84
CA ILE A 985 13.32 -1.99 -76.59
C ILE A 985 14.29 -1.65 -75.44
N GLY A 986 13.93 -0.67 -74.61
CA GLY A 986 14.76 -0.29 -73.47
C GLY A 986 14.42 1.09 -72.89
N SER A 987 15.34 1.63 -72.09
CA SER A 987 15.25 2.98 -71.51
C SER A 987 15.57 4.12 -72.49
N TYR A 988 15.90 3.79 -73.74
CA TYR A 988 16.20 4.69 -74.85
C TYR A 988 16.07 3.88 -76.16
N ASP A 989 15.92 4.55 -77.31
CA ASP A 989 15.82 3.90 -78.63
C ASP A 989 17.16 3.89 -79.40
N PHE A 990 18.00 4.91 -79.25
CA PHE A 990 19.35 4.97 -79.86
C PHE A 990 20.42 5.41 -78.85
N ALA A 991 21.64 4.88 -78.99
CA ALA A 991 22.82 5.38 -78.28
C ALA A 991 23.97 5.64 -79.27
N VAL A 992 24.63 6.78 -79.13
CA VAL A 992 25.86 7.11 -79.86
C VAL A 992 27.02 7.05 -78.89
N ARG A 993 27.93 6.09 -79.05
CA ARG A 993 29.03 5.81 -78.12
C ARG A 993 30.39 6.02 -78.75
N ASN A 994 31.30 6.73 -78.09
CA ASN A 994 32.70 6.75 -78.49
C ASN A 994 33.41 5.49 -77.97
N LEU A 995 33.91 4.66 -78.88
CA LEU A 995 34.55 3.39 -78.56
C LEU A 995 35.92 3.52 -77.86
N ALA A 996 36.56 4.69 -77.93
CA ALA A 996 37.85 4.92 -77.28
C ALA A 996 37.70 5.47 -75.85
N THR A 997 36.75 6.37 -75.61
CA THR A 997 36.53 6.99 -74.29
C THR A 997 35.38 6.36 -73.52
N ASN A 998 34.58 5.53 -74.18
CA ASN A 998 33.31 4.95 -73.71
C ASN A 998 32.24 5.99 -73.32
N LYS A 999 32.39 7.26 -73.68
CA LYS A 999 31.35 8.28 -73.50
C LYS A 999 30.18 8.02 -74.46
N ALA A 1000 28.95 8.22 -74.00
CA ALA A 1000 27.73 7.92 -74.75
C ALA A 1000 26.71 9.07 -74.71
N PHE A 1001 25.92 9.20 -75.78
CA PHE A 1001 24.75 10.08 -75.85
C PHE A 1001 23.52 9.25 -76.20
N TYR A 1002 22.46 9.35 -75.39
CA TYR A 1002 21.26 8.53 -75.51
C TYR A 1002 20.07 9.31 -76.06
N LEU A 1003 19.26 8.66 -76.89
CA LEU A 1003 18.15 9.28 -77.62
C LEU A 1003 16.91 8.39 -77.53
N GLU A 1004 15.77 8.98 -77.21
CA GLU A 1004 14.45 8.32 -77.26
C GLU A 1004 13.60 8.94 -78.37
N LEU A 1005 12.93 8.12 -79.19
CA LEU A 1005 12.18 8.57 -80.36
C LEU A 1005 10.66 8.40 -80.17
N LYS A 1006 9.90 9.48 -80.43
CA LYS A 1006 8.43 9.48 -80.41
C LYS A 1006 7.84 10.20 -81.62
N SER A 1007 6.65 9.76 -82.06
CA SER A 1007 5.89 10.39 -83.14
C SER A 1007 4.56 10.96 -82.65
N PHE A 1008 4.11 12.03 -83.29
CA PHE A 1008 2.78 12.63 -83.05
C PHE A 1008 2.16 13.11 -84.36
N LYS A 1009 0.86 13.40 -84.41
CA LYS A 1009 0.20 13.93 -85.63
C LYS A 1009 0.26 15.46 -85.61
N LYS A 1010 0.87 16.10 -86.62
CA LYS A 1010 1.08 17.57 -86.62
C LYS A 1010 -0.22 18.38 -86.51
N ASP A 1011 -1.31 17.85 -87.07
CA ASP A 1011 -2.61 18.54 -87.11
C ASP A 1011 -3.38 18.48 -85.77
N ASN A 1012 -2.99 17.57 -84.86
CA ASN A 1012 -3.59 17.45 -83.53
C ASN A 1012 -2.59 16.79 -82.55
N PRO A 1013 -1.65 17.58 -81.99
CA PRO A 1013 -0.56 17.06 -81.19
C PRO A 1013 -1.04 16.58 -79.80
N GLN A 1014 -1.03 15.26 -79.57
CA GLN A 1014 -1.36 14.65 -78.28
C GLN A 1014 -0.12 14.57 -77.38
N HIS A 1015 -0.27 14.72 -76.06
CA HIS A 1015 0.84 14.60 -75.10
C HIS A 1015 1.72 13.36 -75.33
N ILE A 1016 3.04 13.56 -75.36
CA ILE A 1016 4.04 12.52 -75.60
C ILE A 1016 4.19 11.65 -74.36
N ARG A 1017 4.16 10.33 -74.55
CA ARG A 1017 4.18 9.34 -73.45
C ARG A 1017 5.57 8.72 -73.31
N LEU A 1018 6.13 8.73 -72.10
CA LEU A 1018 7.40 8.10 -71.71
C LEU A 1018 7.17 6.98 -70.68
N ALA A 1019 7.96 5.91 -70.78
CA ALA A 1019 8.02 4.88 -69.76
C ALA A 1019 8.84 5.34 -68.54
N GLN A 1020 8.64 4.72 -67.38
CA GLN A 1020 9.38 5.06 -66.15
C GLN A 1020 10.89 4.91 -66.29
N SER A 1021 11.35 3.88 -67.00
CA SER A 1021 12.77 3.63 -67.27
C SER A 1021 13.40 4.74 -68.14
N GLN A 1022 12.63 5.36 -69.03
CA GLN A 1022 13.05 6.47 -69.89
C GLN A 1022 13.12 7.77 -69.08
N ALA A 1023 12.10 8.02 -68.24
CA ALA A 1023 12.09 9.16 -67.32
C ALA A 1023 13.24 9.09 -66.29
N LYS A 1024 13.52 7.91 -65.73
CA LYS A 1024 14.67 7.67 -64.83
C LYS A 1024 16.02 7.88 -65.51
N ARG A 1025 16.14 7.56 -66.79
CA ARG A 1025 17.38 7.82 -67.54
C ARG A 1025 17.55 9.31 -67.85
N ALA A 1026 16.49 9.97 -68.29
CA ALA A 1026 16.48 11.43 -68.52
C ALA A 1026 16.77 12.26 -67.26
N ALA A 1027 16.54 11.69 -66.08
CA ALA A 1027 16.77 12.28 -64.76
C ALA A 1027 18.22 12.23 -64.24
N LYS A 1028 19.10 11.43 -64.85
CA LYS A 1028 20.48 11.23 -64.39
C LYS A 1028 21.43 12.15 -65.17
N ASP A 1029 22.24 12.93 -64.46
CA ASP A 1029 23.20 13.90 -65.02
C ASP A 1029 24.47 13.27 -65.62
N GLU A 1030 24.65 11.96 -65.42
CA GLU A 1030 25.93 11.28 -65.67
C GLU A 1030 26.19 11.06 -67.17
N GLU A 1031 25.15 10.89 -67.99
CA GLU A 1031 25.25 10.66 -69.43
C GLU A 1031 24.15 11.46 -70.17
N PRO A 1032 24.50 12.24 -71.21
CA PRO A 1032 23.53 13.10 -71.87
C PRO A 1032 22.42 12.32 -72.58
N PHE A 1033 21.17 12.70 -72.30
CA PHE A 1033 19.96 12.09 -72.83
C PHE A 1033 19.07 13.14 -73.50
N ALA A 1034 18.48 12.82 -74.66
CA ALA A 1034 17.51 13.67 -75.32
C ALA A 1034 16.25 12.93 -75.78
N LEU A 1035 15.13 13.64 -75.71
CA LEU A 1035 13.86 13.21 -76.30
C LEU A 1035 13.75 13.78 -77.72
N CYS A 1036 13.77 12.90 -78.71
CA CYS A 1036 13.58 13.23 -80.12
C CYS A 1036 12.13 12.98 -80.54
N VAL A 1037 11.52 13.98 -81.17
CA VAL A 1037 10.12 13.95 -81.55
C VAL A 1037 9.97 14.33 -83.02
N VAL A 1038 9.22 13.53 -83.77
CA VAL A 1038 8.97 13.75 -85.20
C VAL A 1038 7.46 13.81 -85.47
N GLY A 1039 7.04 14.84 -86.19
CA GLY A 1039 5.64 14.99 -86.60
C GLY A 1039 5.30 14.11 -87.80
N ARG A 1040 4.17 13.40 -87.73
CA ARG A 1040 3.54 12.67 -88.84
C ARG A 1040 2.82 13.66 -89.74
N ASP A 1041 3.47 14.05 -90.83
CA ASP A 1041 2.92 14.94 -91.87
C ASP A 1041 2.87 14.29 -93.27
N ARG A 1042 3.39 13.06 -93.39
CA ARG A 1042 3.43 12.25 -94.63
C ARG A 1042 3.27 10.76 -94.32
N ARG A 1043 3.09 9.94 -95.37
CA ARG A 1043 2.95 8.48 -95.23
C ARG A 1043 4.29 7.81 -94.87
N ALA A 1044 4.23 6.67 -94.19
CA ALA A 1044 5.39 5.95 -93.68
C ALA A 1044 6.43 5.57 -94.77
N GLU A 1045 5.97 5.33 -95.99
CA GLU A 1045 6.80 4.96 -97.16
C GLU A 1045 7.59 6.14 -97.75
N ASP A 1046 7.20 7.38 -97.44
CA ASP A 1046 7.77 8.63 -98.00
C ASP A 1046 8.79 9.30 -97.05
N VAL A 1047 9.17 8.61 -95.98
CA VAL A 1047 10.14 9.06 -94.98
C VAL A 1047 11.56 8.79 -95.50
N THR A 1048 12.38 9.83 -95.58
CA THR A 1048 13.80 9.73 -95.98
C THR A 1048 14.71 10.30 -94.90
N ALA A 1049 16.01 9.98 -94.94
CA ALA A 1049 17.01 10.57 -94.07
C ALA A 1049 17.01 12.11 -94.08
N GLU A 1050 16.71 12.74 -95.22
CA GLU A 1050 16.63 14.20 -95.32
C GLU A 1050 15.35 14.77 -94.68
N HIS A 1051 14.23 14.03 -94.73
CA HIS A 1051 13.03 14.37 -93.99
C HIS A 1051 13.26 14.29 -92.47
N VAL A 1052 14.01 13.27 -92.01
CA VAL A 1052 14.42 13.17 -90.61
C VAL A 1052 15.26 14.38 -90.20
N ARG A 1053 16.23 14.82 -91.01
CA ARG A 1053 17.05 16.01 -90.71
C ARG A 1053 16.23 17.30 -90.60
N GLN A 1054 15.18 17.43 -91.40
CA GLN A 1054 14.35 18.64 -91.44
C GLN A 1054 13.30 18.69 -90.33
N GLU A 1055 12.71 17.55 -89.98
CA GLU A 1055 11.50 17.49 -89.15
C GLU A 1055 11.73 16.92 -87.75
N LEU A 1056 12.91 16.32 -87.51
CA LEU A 1056 13.26 15.87 -86.18
C LEU A 1056 13.64 17.05 -85.30
N THR A 1057 12.91 17.14 -84.20
CA THR A 1057 13.13 18.13 -83.17
C THR A 1057 13.51 17.40 -81.89
N TYR A 1058 14.50 17.90 -81.17
CA TYR A 1058 14.89 17.30 -79.90
C TYR A 1058 14.85 18.28 -78.74
N VAL A 1059 14.65 17.73 -77.55
CA VAL A 1059 14.65 18.47 -76.29
C VAL A 1059 15.78 17.93 -75.43
N LYS A 1060 16.63 18.84 -74.95
CA LYS A 1060 17.73 18.57 -74.01
C LYS A 1060 17.41 19.12 -72.63
N ASP A 1061 18.30 18.85 -71.67
CA ASP A 1061 18.23 19.33 -70.28
C ASP A 1061 16.94 18.92 -69.55
N LEU A 1062 16.47 17.70 -69.83
CA LEU A 1062 15.26 17.13 -69.24
C LEU A 1062 15.42 16.79 -67.75
N GLN A 1063 16.67 16.73 -67.26
CA GLN A 1063 17.03 16.32 -65.91
C GLN A 1063 16.27 17.08 -64.84
N ALA A 1064 16.32 18.42 -64.83
CA ALA A 1064 15.69 19.21 -63.77
C ALA A 1064 14.17 18.97 -63.66
N THR A 1065 13.52 18.55 -64.74
CA THR A 1065 12.08 18.24 -64.76
C THR A 1065 11.82 16.77 -64.43
N MET A 1066 12.70 15.85 -64.85
CA MET A 1066 12.51 14.41 -64.69
C MET A 1066 13.09 13.86 -63.38
N GLU A 1067 14.06 14.52 -62.78
CA GLU A 1067 14.74 14.09 -61.54
C GLU A 1067 13.80 13.97 -60.33
N PRO A 1068 12.86 14.90 -60.07
CA PRO A 1068 11.90 14.72 -58.98
C PRO A 1068 11.02 13.49 -59.20
N ILE A 1069 10.56 13.28 -60.44
CA ILE A 1069 9.68 12.17 -60.80
C ILE A 1069 10.44 10.84 -60.71
N ALA A 1070 11.68 10.78 -61.19
CA ALA A 1070 12.52 9.60 -61.11
C ALA A 1070 12.86 9.22 -59.67
N LYS A 1071 13.13 10.20 -58.80
CA LYS A 1071 13.40 9.97 -57.37
C LYS A 1071 12.20 9.39 -56.64
N GLU A 1072 10.99 9.86 -56.93
CA GLU A 1072 9.79 9.24 -56.34
C GLU A 1072 9.64 7.79 -56.82
N ILE A 1073 9.82 7.51 -58.11
CA ILE A 1073 9.71 6.15 -58.63
C ILE A 1073 10.81 5.24 -58.04
N GLU A 1074 12.05 5.71 -57.89
CA GLU A 1074 13.13 4.93 -57.25
C GLU A 1074 12.89 4.74 -55.73
N HIS A 1075 12.32 5.73 -55.04
CA HIS A 1075 11.96 5.63 -53.61
C HIS A 1075 10.89 4.55 -53.38
N PHE A 1076 9.87 4.49 -54.23
CA PHE A 1076 8.86 3.43 -54.16
C PHE A 1076 9.44 2.04 -54.48
N GLU A 1077 10.36 1.92 -55.45
CA GLU A 1077 11.03 0.64 -55.72
C GLU A 1077 11.98 0.18 -54.60
N GLN A 1078 12.57 1.12 -53.84
CA GLN A 1078 13.40 0.80 -52.66
C GLN A 1078 12.55 0.29 -51.48
N LEU A 1079 11.35 0.82 -51.29
CA LEU A 1079 10.39 0.29 -50.31
C LEU A 1079 9.92 -1.13 -50.69
N TYR A 1080 9.82 -1.42 -51.99
CA TYR A 1080 9.47 -2.75 -52.51
C TYR A 1080 10.60 -3.80 -52.35
N SER A 1081 11.87 -3.40 -52.33
CA SER A 1081 13.02 -4.32 -52.28
C SER A 1081 13.55 -4.62 -50.87
N GLN A 1082 13.05 -3.96 -49.82
CA GLN A 1082 13.36 -4.28 -48.41
C GLN A 1082 12.49 -5.45 -47.92
N THR A 1083 12.84 -6.65 -48.37
CA THR A 1083 12.07 -7.89 -48.11
C THR A 1083 12.47 -8.65 -46.84
N ASP A 1084 13.41 -8.11 -46.05
CA ASP A 1084 13.81 -8.67 -44.74
C ASP A 1084 13.38 -7.79 -43.55
N ALA A 1085 12.45 -6.84 -43.75
CA ALA A 1085 11.82 -6.09 -42.67
C ALA A 1085 10.55 -6.81 -42.18
N PRO A 1086 10.28 -6.83 -40.85
CA PRO A 1086 9.12 -7.52 -40.28
C PRO A 1086 7.75 -6.89 -40.63
N VAL A 1087 7.74 -5.75 -41.32
CA VAL A 1087 6.58 -5.13 -41.98
C VAL A 1087 7.09 -4.53 -43.30
N TRP A 1088 6.43 -4.79 -44.43
CA TRP A 1088 6.78 -4.22 -45.75
C TRP A 1088 5.56 -3.53 -46.39
N PHE A 1089 5.81 -2.61 -47.31
CA PHE A 1089 4.78 -1.82 -48.02
C PHE A 1089 4.65 -2.30 -49.47
N ASP A 1090 3.51 -2.88 -49.85
CA ASP A 1090 3.26 -3.38 -51.22
C ASP A 1090 2.88 -2.23 -52.16
N VAL A 1091 3.80 -1.93 -53.08
CA VAL A 1091 3.66 -0.90 -54.12
C VAL A 1091 3.65 -1.51 -55.52
N SER A 1092 3.28 -2.79 -55.66
CA SER A 1092 3.31 -3.54 -56.92
C SER A 1092 2.58 -2.88 -58.11
N SER A 1093 1.54 -2.08 -57.87
CA SER A 1093 0.80 -1.33 -58.92
C SER A 1093 1.52 -0.09 -59.46
N LEU A 1094 2.58 0.40 -58.81
CA LEU A 1094 3.38 1.53 -59.30
C LEU A 1094 4.21 1.16 -60.54
N HIS A 1095 4.50 -0.12 -60.81
CA HIS A 1095 5.28 -0.52 -62.00
C HIS A 1095 4.55 -0.29 -63.35
N GLN A 1096 3.27 0.09 -63.35
CA GLN A 1096 2.47 0.32 -64.57
C GLN A 1096 2.22 1.80 -64.92
N SER A 1097 2.60 2.77 -64.07
CA SER A 1097 2.36 4.20 -64.34
C SER A 1097 3.32 4.77 -65.40
N LYS A 1098 2.83 5.69 -66.25
CA LYS A 1098 3.60 6.31 -67.36
C LYS A 1098 3.78 7.81 -67.13
N VAL A 1099 4.85 8.39 -67.66
CA VAL A 1099 5.16 9.82 -67.58
C VAL A 1099 4.70 10.51 -68.87
N PHE A 1100 4.02 11.65 -68.79
CA PHE A 1100 3.50 12.37 -69.95
C PHE A 1100 4.18 13.74 -70.06
N VAL A 1101 4.62 14.10 -71.28
CA VAL A 1101 5.25 15.37 -71.62
C VAL A 1101 4.34 16.13 -72.56
N THR A 1102 4.07 17.41 -72.26
CA THR A 1102 3.20 18.23 -73.09
C THR A 1102 3.92 18.75 -74.33
N HIS A 1103 3.16 19.05 -75.40
CA HIS A 1103 3.76 19.63 -76.59
C HIS A 1103 4.27 21.04 -76.37
N GLU A 1104 3.64 21.83 -75.50
CA GLU A 1104 4.13 23.13 -75.05
C GLU A 1104 5.52 23.01 -74.40
N PHE A 1105 5.73 22.00 -73.54
CA PHE A 1105 7.05 21.74 -72.94
C PHE A 1105 8.13 21.41 -73.99
N ILE A 1106 7.75 20.70 -75.05
CA ILE A 1106 8.63 20.31 -76.15
C ILE A 1106 8.94 21.51 -77.04
N ASP A 1107 7.92 22.28 -77.42
CA ASP A 1107 8.04 23.45 -78.30
C ASP A 1107 8.87 24.57 -77.65
N ASP A 1108 8.73 24.79 -76.33
CA ASP A 1108 9.50 25.79 -75.58
C ASP A 1108 11.01 25.47 -75.48
N ARG A 1109 11.39 24.20 -75.66
CA ARG A 1109 12.77 23.72 -75.48
C ARG A 1109 13.31 23.02 -76.73
N ARG A 1110 12.71 23.33 -77.87
CA ARG A 1110 12.93 22.61 -79.12
C ARG A 1110 14.25 23.03 -79.76
N ASN A 1111 15.07 22.05 -80.11
CA ASN A 1111 16.35 22.24 -80.81
C ASN A 1111 16.33 21.45 -82.13
N SER A 1112 17.09 21.94 -83.09
CA SER A 1112 17.17 21.38 -84.45
C SER A 1112 18.04 20.13 -84.54
N PHE A 1113 17.87 19.34 -85.61
CA PHE A 1113 18.72 18.18 -85.86
C PHE A 1113 20.21 18.52 -85.97
N GLU A 1114 20.58 19.66 -86.56
CA GLU A 1114 21.99 20.08 -86.65
C GLU A 1114 22.61 20.39 -85.27
N GLU A 1115 21.82 20.97 -84.37
CA GLU A 1115 22.22 21.19 -82.98
C GLU A 1115 22.34 19.88 -82.22
N LEU A 1116 21.51 18.88 -82.54
CA LEU A 1116 21.61 17.54 -81.95
C LEU A 1116 22.94 16.90 -82.30
N ILE A 1117 23.34 16.95 -83.58
CA ILE A 1117 24.62 16.39 -84.03
C ILE A 1117 25.80 17.12 -83.38
N ARG A 1118 25.70 18.43 -83.18
CA ARG A 1118 26.71 19.23 -82.48
C ARG A 1118 26.85 18.82 -81.02
N ASP A 1119 25.73 18.63 -80.32
CA ASP A 1119 25.71 18.28 -78.90
C ASP A 1119 26.14 16.83 -78.68
N ILE A 1120 25.75 15.90 -79.56
CA ILE A 1120 26.27 14.53 -79.60
C ILE A 1120 27.79 14.55 -79.78
N LYS A 1121 28.30 15.31 -80.75
CA LYS A 1121 29.74 15.42 -81.00
C LYS A 1121 30.49 16.00 -79.79
N ALA A 1122 29.94 17.02 -79.13
CA ALA A 1122 30.55 17.63 -77.95
C ALA A 1122 30.57 16.68 -76.74
N ALA A 1123 29.56 15.84 -76.59
CA ALA A 1123 29.46 14.89 -75.51
C ALA A 1123 30.38 13.67 -75.67
N ILE A 1124 30.48 13.12 -76.89
CA ILE A 1124 31.18 11.86 -77.12
C ILE A 1124 32.66 12.06 -77.43
N LEU A 1125 33.09 13.21 -77.97
CA LEU A 1125 34.51 13.55 -78.13
C LEU A 1125 35.14 13.98 -76.79
#